data_AF-A0A9J7N1I8-F1
#
_entry.id   AF-A0A9J7N1I8-F1
#
_cell.length_a   1.000
_cell.length_b   1.000
_cell.length_c   1.000
_cell.angle_alpha   90.00
_cell.angle_beta   90.00
_cell.angle_gamma   90.00
#
_symmetry.space_group_name_H-M   'P 1'
#
loop_
_entity.id
_entity.type
_entity.pdbx_description
1 polymer ?
#
loop_
_entity_poly.entity_id
_entity_poly.type
_entity_poly.pdbx_seq_one_letter_code
_entity_poly.pdbx_strand_id
1 'polypeptide(L)'
;MQKIAVKEGLCGSFGTLEYLSVMTGATKVVVEQIPRGKKKGIMSDARVHPDSPLSAQVRGYGLLDFKVVPCTEDFKSETLAKESVYTMCTYPRGSSLIISNITFTTMPDRKGGNVDLINIRNLLEGLSLETSILKDQTAQEMKNELLKFSKRKEHAERDCCVVVTMTHGKEDHIYGTDGDAVPLATIFSMFDNDSCPSLSGKPKLFFVQACQGDKTGGNRHQAVEYSDGYQLTSSDTPVPPVWKSDMFIAYPSPWGYQSVRTEDGSPFLGAITKVFSEHAKDTNLFDMMTMVNREVSDASKGLVQPEVHSTLRKQLYFFPGDAGQTYSLAWKILRSMKPYMMAREFMIMIMMMLVMLMINLLATYSISATDHDVPPSIPVAPLTIHSYAIGTEGRVIQEAGGVELIFPKGCVSEERVVSVEVDVIPVNDFINRKFMAMSAVLTVKQSRNTPFLQPVTVTLPWMWRKYASKQQVNTTLMHFQPNRGWAVFSAHLQEADHTVTFKTFHFQSYFLVQTLNDAVHFVEKIWKGYAEDKVHLSIIPNSTTREITMLCTHKLQDQQEFFYITEEQLKHQFKQQVYMKSNEKIKAMITEESDIEIEKYDIPRGGITFYFPPATANRYSLRLKKREEASEKGVYEGSIQFDRVQSDGHTSAGTMEEAINNALIYLRPRSEAMAHTDDSLSSKGLAPAFIDPHDVAQNFDKVVKSVGTSWKELALKLGLSYEAVQVIDQNVKLKDDFDKCRDALYQWRQINGKKATLEVLKDALSQIDMNSVRDEL
;
A
#
# COMPACT_ATOMS: atom_id res chain seq x y z
N MET A 1 72.01 10.26 -44.56
CA MET A 1 71.61 11.65 -44.24
C MET A 1 70.13 11.83 -44.58
N GLN A 2 69.49 12.90 -44.07
CA GLN A 2 68.22 13.49 -44.54
C GLN A 2 68.11 13.48 -46.09
N LYS A 3 66.97 13.55 -46.81
CA LYS A 3 65.67 14.29 -46.67
C LYS A 3 64.74 13.70 -47.78
N ILE A 4 63.44 13.98 -47.96
CA ILE A 4 62.42 14.89 -47.38
C ILE A 4 61.15 14.03 -47.09
N ALA A 5 60.12 14.56 -46.43
CA ALA A 5 58.79 13.92 -46.30
C ALA A 5 57.69 14.68 -47.06
N VAL A 6 56.73 13.95 -47.66
CA VAL A 6 55.34 14.41 -47.88
C VAL A 6 54.41 13.24 -47.55
N LYS A 7 53.25 13.54 -46.96
CA LYS A 7 52.22 12.57 -46.57
C LYS A 7 51.50 11.97 -47.77
N GLU A 8 51.13 10.71 -47.66
CA GLU A 8 49.86 10.20 -48.15
C GLU A 8 49.16 9.41 -47.03
N GLY A 9 47.85 9.30 -47.12
CA GLY A 9 47.07 8.27 -46.47
C GLY A 9 45.88 7.96 -47.36
N LEU A 10 45.35 6.74 -47.32
CA LEU A 10 44.01 6.34 -47.79
C LEU A 10 43.82 4.82 -47.66
N CYS A 11 42.55 4.41 -47.49
CA CYS A 11 42.03 3.04 -47.71
C CYS A 11 42.63 1.88 -46.88
N GLY A 12 41.98 0.71 -46.78
CA GLY A 12 40.74 0.26 -47.41
C GLY A 12 40.14 -0.97 -46.74
N SER A 13 38.99 -1.43 -47.23
CA SER A 13 38.06 -2.37 -46.58
C SER A 13 38.12 -3.84 -47.06
N PHE A 14 37.43 -4.72 -46.30
CA PHE A 14 37.09 -6.15 -46.54
C PHE A 14 38.21 -7.18 -46.28
N GLY A 15 37.95 -8.36 -45.68
CA GLY A 15 36.71 -8.87 -45.04
C GLY A 15 36.86 -10.32 -44.53
N THR A 16 35.92 -10.79 -43.68
CA THR A 16 35.43 -12.20 -43.49
C THR A 16 36.43 -13.36 -43.69
N LEU A 17 36.74 -14.25 -42.73
CA LEU A 17 35.96 -14.88 -41.65
C LEU A 17 36.88 -15.11 -40.39
N GLU A 18 36.59 -15.86 -39.31
CA GLU A 18 35.55 -16.89 -39.07
C GLU A 18 34.97 -16.95 -37.63
N TYR A 19 35.15 -18.06 -36.88
CA TYR A 19 34.23 -18.50 -35.83
C TYR A 19 34.92 -19.28 -34.67
N LEU A 20 34.60 -18.88 -33.42
CA LEU A 20 34.40 -19.70 -32.21
C LEU A 20 35.58 -20.36 -31.45
N SER A 21 35.92 -19.82 -30.26
CA SER A 21 36.26 -20.61 -29.04
C SER A 21 36.36 -19.75 -27.74
N VAL A 22 35.64 -20.16 -26.68
CA VAL A 22 35.95 -20.08 -25.22
C VAL A 22 36.43 -18.72 -24.64
N MET A 23 35.58 -17.97 -23.91
CA MET A 23 35.30 -18.08 -22.46
C MET A 23 36.52 -17.94 -21.52
N THR A 24 36.82 -16.71 -21.05
CA THR A 24 37.16 -16.34 -19.66
C THR A 24 37.56 -14.86 -19.57
N GLY A 25 36.63 -13.99 -19.16
CA GLY A 25 36.88 -12.55 -19.03
C GLY A 25 37.49 -12.18 -17.67
N ALA A 26 38.81 -12.19 -17.56
CA ALA A 26 39.53 -11.57 -16.45
C ALA A 26 40.49 -10.50 -16.99
N THR A 27 40.14 -9.22 -16.83
CA THR A 27 40.97 -8.10 -17.32
C THR A 27 41.49 -7.28 -16.15
N LYS A 28 42.80 -7.38 -15.90
CA LYS A 28 43.54 -6.52 -14.96
C LYS A 28 43.49 -5.07 -15.45
N VAL A 29 43.17 -4.14 -14.56
CA VAL A 29 43.37 -2.70 -14.79
C VAL A 29 44.74 -2.30 -14.22
N VAL A 30 45.56 -1.66 -15.05
CA VAL A 30 46.84 -1.05 -14.65
C VAL A 30 46.59 0.43 -14.37
N VAL A 31 47.17 0.95 -13.28
CA VAL A 31 47.05 2.37 -12.88
C VAL A 31 48.34 3.10 -13.24
N GLU A 32 48.27 4.10 -14.12
CA GLU A 32 49.35 5.07 -14.31
C GLU A 32 49.20 6.27 -13.37
N GLN A 33 50.32 6.77 -12.84
CA GLN A 33 50.38 7.98 -12.01
C GLN A 33 50.83 9.19 -12.84
N ILE A 34 50.25 10.37 -12.56
CA ILE A 34 50.67 11.66 -13.13
C ILE A 34 51.04 12.63 -11.97
N PRO A 35 52.07 13.50 -12.08
CA PRO A 35 52.72 14.10 -10.91
C PRO A 35 52.02 15.36 -10.34
N ARG A 36 52.28 15.64 -9.05
CA ARG A 36 51.71 16.78 -8.29
C ARG A 36 52.40 18.12 -8.59
N GLY A 37 51.61 19.16 -8.89
CA GLY A 37 52.02 20.58 -8.87
C GLY A 37 51.85 21.24 -7.49
N LYS A 38 52.62 22.29 -7.21
CA LYS A 38 52.68 22.97 -5.88
C LYS A 38 51.58 24.01 -5.67
N LYS A 39 51.00 24.07 -4.46
CA LYS A 39 50.05 25.13 -4.03
C LYS A 39 50.77 26.46 -3.71
N LYS A 40 50.11 27.59 -4.02
CA LYS A 40 50.20 28.90 -3.32
C LYS A 40 48.81 29.19 -2.75
N GLY A 41 48.64 30.06 -1.74
CA GLY A 41 47.34 30.16 -1.07
C GLY A 41 47.05 31.39 -0.21
N ILE A 42 46.19 31.16 0.79
CA ILE A 42 45.66 32.04 1.85
C ILE A 42 44.45 32.93 1.47
N MET A 43 43.26 32.52 1.95
CA MET A 43 42.30 33.23 2.83
C MET A 43 41.00 32.38 2.86
N SER A 44 40.75 31.54 3.87
CA SER A 44 40.11 31.84 5.17
C SER A 44 38.58 32.05 5.13
N ASP A 45 37.80 30.98 5.00
CA ASP A 45 36.89 30.49 6.07
C ASP A 45 36.07 29.26 5.65
N ALA A 46 36.60 28.07 5.95
CA ALA A 46 35.88 26.79 5.93
C ALA A 46 36.70 25.69 6.63
N ARG A 47 36.82 25.73 7.98
CA ARG A 47 37.45 24.63 8.74
C ARG A 47 36.47 23.48 8.96
N VAL A 48 36.17 22.72 7.91
CA VAL A 48 35.64 21.36 8.10
C VAL A 48 36.83 20.49 8.53
N HIS A 49 36.90 20.20 9.83
CA HIS A 49 37.94 19.33 10.39
C HIS A 49 37.82 17.91 9.79
N PRO A 50 38.89 17.35 9.18
CA PRO A 50 38.88 15.95 8.72
C PRO A 50 38.68 14.94 9.86
N ASP A 51 39.01 15.35 11.08
CA ASP A 51 38.99 14.54 12.30
C ASP A 51 37.81 14.91 13.22
N SER A 52 36.59 14.98 12.65
CA SER A 52 35.37 15.14 13.45
C SER A 52 35.18 13.94 14.39
N PRO A 53 34.87 14.12 15.70
CA PRO A 53 34.62 13.00 16.62
C PRO A 53 33.53 12.02 16.17
N LEU A 54 32.64 12.46 15.26
CA LEU A 54 31.59 11.65 14.64
C LEU A 54 32.16 10.58 13.68
N SER A 55 33.22 10.88 12.92
CA SER A 55 33.73 9.92 11.91
C SER A 55 34.33 8.66 12.53
N ALA A 56 34.84 8.74 13.76
CA ALA A 56 35.35 7.61 14.53
C ALA A 56 34.26 6.70 15.12
N GLN A 57 32.99 7.13 15.12
CA GLN A 57 31.87 6.39 15.72
C GLN A 57 30.96 5.69 14.70
N VAL A 58 31.09 6.06 13.43
CA VAL A 58 30.25 5.67 12.30
C VAL A 58 30.99 4.66 11.41
N ARG A 59 30.29 3.66 10.86
CA ARG A 59 30.88 2.64 10.00
C ARG A 59 30.56 2.90 8.52
N GLY A 60 31.56 2.90 7.65
CA GLY A 60 31.36 2.85 6.20
C GLY A 60 31.13 1.42 5.69
N TYR A 61 30.53 1.30 4.51
CA TYR A 61 30.18 0.00 3.92
C TYR A 61 31.33 -0.67 3.15
N GLY A 62 32.36 0.09 2.77
CA GLY A 62 33.44 -0.39 1.91
C GLY A 62 32.98 -0.63 0.47
N LEU A 63 33.82 -1.29 -0.34
CA LEU A 63 33.40 -1.79 -1.64
C LEU A 63 32.45 -2.97 -1.44
N LEU A 64 31.23 -2.85 -1.94
CA LEU A 64 30.21 -3.88 -1.83
C LEU A 64 30.33 -4.87 -3.00
N ASP A 65 30.45 -6.16 -2.69
CA ASP A 65 30.29 -7.24 -3.67
C ASP A 65 28.82 -7.66 -3.69
N PHE A 66 28.11 -7.23 -4.72
CA PHE A 66 26.67 -7.46 -4.88
C PHE A 66 26.30 -7.65 -6.35
N LYS A 67 25.14 -8.26 -6.57
CA LYS A 67 24.42 -8.21 -7.84
C LYS A 67 23.01 -7.72 -7.55
N VAL A 68 22.53 -6.76 -8.34
CA VAL A 68 21.13 -6.32 -8.25
C VAL A 68 20.24 -7.52 -8.57
N VAL A 69 19.40 -7.92 -7.62
CA VAL A 69 18.53 -9.07 -7.77
C VAL A 69 17.45 -8.75 -8.82
N PRO A 70 17.24 -9.59 -9.84
CA PRO A 70 16.25 -9.31 -10.88
C PRO A 70 14.82 -9.45 -10.35
N CYS A 71 13.94 -8.60 -10.87
CA CYS A 71 12.50 -8.68 -10.78
C CYS A 71 11.97 -9.87 -11.59
N THR A 72 10.92 -10.52 -11.07
CA THR A 72 10.16 -11.50 -11.86
C THR A 72 9.25 -10.76 -12.85
N GLU A 73 9.08 -11.28 -14.07
CA GLU A 73 8.18 -10.67 -15.05
C GLU A 73 6.70 -10.70 -14.58
N ASP A 74 6.33 -11.66 -13.73
CA ASP A 74 5.00 -11.70 -13.09
C ASP A 74 4.78 -10.50 -12.16
N PHE A 75 5.70 -10.21 -11.23
CA PHE A 75 5.60 -9.05 -10.34
C PHE A 75 5.60 -7.74 -11.12
N LYS A 76 6.49 -7.63 -12.12
CA LYS A 76 6.59 -6.48 -13.02
C LYS A 76 5.27 -6.21 -13.74
N SER A 77 4.72 -7.23 -14.40
CA SER A 77 3.46 -7.12 -15.16
C SER A 77 2.26 -6.78 -14.27
N GLU A 78 2.18 -7.39 -13.09
CA GLU A 78 1.13 -7.12 -12.11
C GLU A 78 1.22 -5.71 -11.51
N THR A 79 2.43 -5.24 -11.21
CA THR A 79 2.63 -3.91 -10.62
C THR A 79 2.40 -2.81 -11.66
N LEU A 80 2.81 -3.01 -12.92
CA LEU A 80 2.58 -2.08 -14.02
C LEU A 80 1.12 -1.97 -14.46
N ALA A 81 0.27 -2.96 -14.15
CA ALA A 81 -1.15 -2.90 -14.42
C ALA A 81 -1.89 -1.86 -13.55
N LYS A 82 -1.26 -1.36 -12.48
CA LYS A 82 -1.83 -0.35 -11.58
C LYS A 82 -1.62 1.05 -12.14
N GLU A 83 -2.71 1.80 -12.38
CA GLU A 83 -2.64 3.17 -12.87
C GLU A 83 -1.82 4.11 -11.96
N SER A 84 -1.72 3.77 -10.67
CA SER A 84 -0.95 4.50 -9.64
C SER A 84 0.56 4.22 -9.67
N VAL A 85 1.11 3.55 -10.69
CA VAL A 85 2.54 3.24 -10.83
C VAL A 85 3.15 3.94 -12.05
N TYR A 86 4.41 4.38 -11.96
CA TYR A 86 5.16 4.87 -13.11
C TYR A 86 5.60 3.71 -14.02
N THR A 87 5.42 3.87 -15.33
CA THR A 87 6.02 2.99 -16.34
C THR A 87 7.55 3.03 -16.19
N MET A 88 8.19 1.86 -16.07
CA MET A 88 9.63 1.68 -15.83
C MET A 88 10.15 0.43 -16.56
N CYS A 89 9.82 0.35 -17.85
CA CYS A 89 9.96 -0.78 -18.77
C CYS A 89 11.02 -0.60 -19.86
N THR A 90 11.45 0.63 -20.18
CA THR A 90 12.40 0.86 -21.29
C THR A 90 13.76 0.22 -21.02
N TYR A 91 14.53 -0.03 -22.08
CA TYR A 91 15.91 -0.49 -21.97
C TYR A 91 16.87 0.33 -22.85
N PRO A 92 17.88 1.01 -22.28
CA PRO A 92 17.98 1.42 -20.88
C PRO A 92 16.71 2.08 -20.30
N ARG A 93 16.53 1.95 -18.98
CA ARG A 93 15.34 2.39 -18.24
C ARG A 93 15.30 3.90 -17.99
N GLY A 94 16.49 4.49 -17.96
CA GLY A 94 16.73 5.88 -17.66
C GLY A 94 18.15 6.25 -18.05
N SER A 95 18.38 7.54 -18.27
CA SER A 95 19.75 8.07 -18.25
C SER A 95 20.10 8.48 -16.83
N SER A 96 21.32 8.22 -16.40
CA SER A 96 21.83 8.69 -15.12
C SER A 96 23.13 9.48 -15.25
N LEU A 97 23.34 10.41 -14.33
CA LEU A 97 24.54 11.24 -14.22
C LEU A 97 25.09 11.15 -12.80
N ILE A 98 26.34 10.71 -12.67
CA ILE A 98 27.08 10.78 -11.41
C ILE A 98 28.10 11.92 -11.53
N ILE A 99 27.99 12.92 -10.65
CA ILE A 99 29.01 13.94 -10.43
C ILE A 99 29.74 13.60 -9.14
N SER A 100 31.03 13.29 -9.25
CA SER A 100 31.87 12.78 -8.17
C SER A 100 33.09 13.68 -7.97
N ASN A 101 32.96 14.71 -7.14
CA ASN A 101 34.08 15.55 -6.76
C ASN A 101 34.79 14.93 -5.55
N ILE A 102 36.03 14.53 -5.76
CA ILE A 102 36.91 13.85 -4.81
C ILE A 102 38.11 14.74 -4.50
N THR A 103 38.73 15.33 -5.52
CA THR A 103 39.94 16.16 -5.39
C THR A 103 39.59 17.64 -5.44
N PHE A 104 40.05 18.44 -4.48
CA PHE A 104 39.71 19.88 -4.41
C PHE A 104 40.95 20.78 -4.39
N THR A 105 40.86 21.91 -5.07
CA THR A 105 41.95 22.90 -5.12
C THR A 105 42.01 23.71 -3.82
N THR A 106 40.85 24.20 -3.37
CA THR A 106 40.63 25.11 -2.25
C THR A 106 40.08 24.44 -0.99
N MET A 107 39.37 23.31 -1.11
CA MET A 107 38.76 22.56 0.00
C MET A 107 39.55 21.26 0.34
N PRO A 108 39.23 20.55 1.44
CA PRO A 108 39.83 19.25 1.74
C PRO A 108 39.41 18.15 0.76
N ASP A 109 40.32 17.23 0.42
CA ASP A 109 40.00 16.09 -0.45
C ASP A 109 38.99 15.14 0.21
N ARG A 110 38.03 14.67 -0.59
CA ARG A 110 36.88 13.88 -0.17
C ARG A 110 37.20 12.38 -0.12
N LYS A 111 38.07 11.97 0.83
CA LYS A 111 38.38 10.55 1.16
C LYS A 111 37.13 9.66 1.19
N GLY A 112 37.28 8.39 0.78
CA GLY A 112 36.18 7.43 0.61
C GLY A 112 35.32 7.64 -0.65
N GLY A 113 35.39 8.81 -1.32
CA GLY A 113 34.52 9.12 -2.47
C GLY A 113 34.67 8.21 -3.70
N ASN A 114 35.82 7.54 -3.87
CA ASN A 114 35.96 6.52 -4.93
C ASN A 114 35.17 5.23 -4.62
N VAL A 115 34.97 4.89 -3.34
CA VAL A 115 34.17 3.74 -2.91
C VAL A 115 32.69 4.02 -3.19
N ASP A 116 32.19 5.19 -2.76
CA ASP A 116 30.85 5.70 -3.06
C ASP A 116 30.56 5.63 -4.57
N LEU A 117 31.49 6.12 -5.39
CA LEU A 117 31.36 6.13 -6.85
C LEU A 117 31.24 4.73 -7.46
N ILE A 118 32.07 3.77 -7.02
CA ILE A 118 32.05 2.40 -7.58
C ILE A 118 30.74 1.71 -7.18
N ASN A 119 30.34 1.81 -5.91
CA ASN A 119 29.11 1.22 -5.39
C ASN A 119 27.85 1.76 -6.11
N ILE A 120 27.75 3.08 -6.26
CA ILE A 120 26.61 3.71 -6.95
C ILE A 120 26.63 3.43 -8.45
N ARG A 121 27.80 3.44 -9.11
CA ARG A 121 27.90 3.04 -10.53
C ARG A 121 27.34 1.64 -10.75
N ASN A 122 27.83 0.67 -9.99
CA ASN A 122 27.44 -0.73 -10.11
C ASN A 122 25.93 -0.91 -9.85
N LEU A 123 25.36 -0.15 -8.90
CA LEU A 123 23.92 -0.13 -8.64
C LEU A 123 23.15 0.39 -9.86
N LEU A 124 23.47 1.59 -10.35
CA LEU A 124 22.70 2.23 -11.42
C LEU A 124 22.78 1.43 -12.73
N GLU A 125 23.96 0.92 -13.08
CA GLU A 125 24.13 0.02 -14.22
C GLU A 125 23.33 -1.29 -14.02
N GLY A 126 23.31 -1.86 -12.81
CA GLY A 126 22.49 -3.03 -12.45
C GLY A 126 20.98 -2.81 -12.47
N LEU A 127 20.51 -1.57 -12.21
CA LEU A 127 19.11 -1.14 -12.38
C LEU A 127 18.75 -0.84 -13.85
N SER A 128 19.66 -1.12 -14.78
CA SER A 128 19.51 -0.88 -16.23
C SER A 128 19.48 0.60 -16.63
N LEU A 129 20.19 1.47 -15.89
CA LEU A 129 20.34 2.89 -16.19
C LEU A 129 21.63 3.16 -17.00
N GLU A 130 21.51 4.00 -18.02
CA GLU A 130 22.61 4.44 -18.86
C GLU A 130 23.44 5.51 -18.14
N THR A 131 24.54 5.09 -17.50
CA THR A 131 25.27 5.89 -16.52
C THR A 131 26.42 6.70 -17.13
N SER A 132 26.32 8.03 -17.05
CA SER A 132 27.41 8.97 -17.35
C SER A 132 28.13 9.37 -16.04
N ILE A 133 29.46 9.43 -16.05
CA ILE A 133 30.27 9.75 -14.87
C ILE A 133 31.17 10.95 -15.16
N LEU A 134 31.10 11.94 -14.29
CA LEU A 134 31.96 13.12 -14.27
C LEU A 134 32.71 13.16 -12.94
N LYS A 135 34.02 13.41 -13.00
CA LYS A 135 34.89 13.52 -11.82
C LYS A 135 35.44 14.93 -11.68
N ASP A 136 35.62 15.38 -10.45
CA ASP A 136 36.40 16.56 -10.08
C ASP A 136 36.06 17.85 -10.86
N GLN A 137 34.76 18.10 -11.08
CA GLN A 137 34.23 19.22 -11.86
C GLN A 137 34.20 20.54 -11.08
N THR A 138 34.59 21.63 -11.75
CA THR A 138 34.38 23.02 -11.29
C THR A 138 32.90 23.38 -11.20
N ALA A 139 32.55 24.46 -10.49
CA ALA A 139 31.16 24.89 -10.34
C ALA A 139 30.50 25.21 -11.69
N GLN A 140 31.27 25.78 -12.63
CA GLN A 140 30.78 26.08 -13.97
C GLN A 140 30.66 24.84 -14.85
N GLU A 141 31.59 23.89 -14.77
CA GLU A 141 31.48 22.60 -15.48
C GLU A 141 30.27 21.80 -14.99
N MET A 142 30.03 21.73 -13.68
CA MET A 142 28.83 21.09 -13.12
C MET A 142 27.55 21.72 -13.69
N LYS A 143 27.42 23.04 -13.67
CA LYS A 143 26.26 23.76 -14.26
C LYS A 143 26.08 23.43 -15.75
N ASN A 144 27.18 23.46 -16.51
CA ASN A 144 27.16 23.21 -17.97
C ASN A 144 26.77 21.76 -18.30
N GLU A 145 27.34 20.77 -17.62
CA GLU A 145 27.07 19.36 -17.89
C GLU A 145 25.70 18.91 -17.33
N LEU A 146 25.21 19.49 -16.22
CA LEU A 146 23.83 19.28 -15.76
C LEU A 146 22.82 19.83 -16.77
N LEU A 147 23.05 21.04 -17.29
CA LEU A 147 22.21 21.62 -18.33
C LEU A 147 22.22 20.76 -19.60
N LYS A 148 23.41 20.38 -20.08
CA LYS A 148 23.59 19.47 -21.23
C LYS A 148 22.95 18.10 -21.02
N PHE A 149 23.00 17.57 -19.80
CA PHE A 149 22.32 16.32 -19.44
C PHE A 149 20.79 16.49 -19.43
N SER A 150 20.24 17.60 -18.92
CA SER A 150 18.79 17.88 -18.98
C SER A 150 18.26 18.06 -20.42
N LYS A 151 19.11 18.53 -21.35
CA LYS A 151 18.77 18.70 -22.77
C LYS A 151 19.03 17.46 -23.65
N ARG A 152 19.35 16.30 -23.06
CA ARG A 152 19.47 15.04 -23.80
C ARG A 152 18.14 14.65 -24.45
N LYS A 153 18.21 14.23 -25.72
CA LYS A 153 17.02 13.80 -26.51
C LYS A 153 16.56 12.42 -26.07
N GLU A 154 17.50 11.61 -25.61
CA GLU A 154 17.34 10.25 -25.10
C GLU A 154 16.26 10.19 -24.01
N HIS A 155 16.12 11.23 -23.18
CA HIS A 155 15.06 11.33 -22.16
C HIS A 155 13.64 11.12 -22.71
N ALA A 156 13.38 11.41 -23.98
CA ALA A 156 12.08 11.13 -24.60
C ALA A 156 11.80 9.62 -24.71
N GLU A 157 12.83 8.81 -24.95
CA GLU A 157 12.81 7.34 -25.16
C GLU A 157 13.13 6.54 -23.88
N ARG A 158 13.27 7.21 -22.74
CA ARG A 158 13.56 6.64 -21.42
C ARG A 158 12.39 6.86 -20.47
N ASP A 159 12.25 6.03 -19.45
CA ASP A 159 11.18 6.16 -18.45
C ASP A 159 11.52 7.09 -17.27
N CYS A 160 12.80 7.28 -16.92
CA CYS A 160 13.21 8.16 -15.83
C CYS A 160 14.58 8.83 -16.06
N CYS A 161 14.96 9.76 -15.18
CA CYS A 161 16.36 10.17 -15.01
C CYS A 161 16.82 10.08 -13.55
N VAL A 162 18.13 9.86 -13.36
CA VAL A 162 18.76 9.85 -12.02
C VAL A 162 20.01 10.73 -12.01
N VAL A 163 20.08 11.69 -11.09
CA VAL A 163 21.27 12.52 -10.86
C VAL A 163 21.81 12.24 -9.46
N VAL A 164 23.05 11.75 -9.38
CA VAL A 164 23.76 11.55 -8.11
C VAL A 164 24.88 12.57 -8.03
N THR A 165 24.91 13.36 -6.97
CA THR A 165 25.93 14.41 -6.79
C THR A 165 26.64 14.22 -5.45
N MET A 166 27.95 14.03 -5.53
CA MET A 166 28.81 13.66 -4.40
C MET A 166 29.94 14.67 -4.29
N THR A 167 29.77 15.67 -3.45
CA THR A 167 30.72 16.79 -3.30
C THR A 167 30.65 17.38 -1.88
N HIS A 168 31.31 18.51 -1.63
CA HIS A 168 31.07 19.33 -0.44
C HIS A 168 29.83 20.20 -0.65
N GLY A 169 29.19 20.62 0.44
CA GLY A 169 28.05 21.53 0.38
C GLY A 169 27.83 22.26 1.70
N LYS A 170 26.94 23.24 1.66
CA LYS A 170 26.44 24.01 2.80
C LYS A 170 25.14 24.71 2.37
N GLU A 171 24.11 24.67 3.21
CA GLU A 171 22.90 25.53 3.10
C GLU A 171 22.37 25.67 1.66
N ASP A 172 21.76 24.61 1.12
CA ASP A 172 21.25 24.52 -0.27
C ASP A 172 22.28 24.65 -1.41
N HIS A 173 23.56 24.77 -1.11
CA HIS A 173 24.62 24.87 -2.12
C HIS A 173 25.52 23.64 -2.12
N ILE A 174 25.96 23.26 -3.32
CA ILE A 174 27.05 22.30 -3.54
C ILE A 174 28.25 23.00 -4.16
N TYR A 175 29.45 22.53 -3.85
CA TYR A 175 30.70 23.16 -4.30
C TYR A 175 31.35 22.42 -5.48
N GLY A 176 31.94 23.19 -6.40
CA GLY A 176 32.88 22.67 -7.39
C GLY A 176 34.27 22.42 -6.79
N THR A 177 35.18 21.86 -7.59
CA THR A 177 36.58 21.62 -7.18
C THR A 177 37.44 22.89 -7.09
N ASP A 178 36.93 23.98 -7.64
CA ASP A 178 37.33 25.38 -7.45
C ASP A 178 36.94 25.94 -6.07
N GLY A 179 35.90 25.38 -5.44
CA GLY A 179 35.29 25.90 -4.21
C GLY A 179 34.17 26.91 -4.46
N ASP A 180 33.77 27.13 -5.72
CA ASP A 180 32.65 27.99 -6.06
C ASP A 180 31.31 27.25 -5.85
N ALA A 181 30.27 28.01 -5.51
CA ALA A 181 28.96 27.46 -5.15
C ALA A 181 28.01 27.31 -6.35
N VAL A 182 27.23 26.22 -6.32
CA VAL A 182 26.09 25.97 -7.21
C VAL A 182 24.84 25.76 -6.35
N PRO A 183 23.82 26.64 -6.45
CA PRO A 183 22.56 26.44 -5.72
C PRO A 183 21.83 25.20 -6.24
N LEU A 184 21.37 24.33 -5.34
CA LEU A 184 20.59 23.15 -5.69
C LEU A 184 19.28 23.51 -6.40
N ALA A 185 18.65 24.63 -6.02
CA ALA A 185 17.47 25.15 -6.71
C ALA A 185 17.71 25.40 -8.21
N THR A 186 18.90 25.90 -8.59
CA THR A 186 19.30 26.09 -9.99
C THR A 186 19.41 24.75 -10.72
N ILE A 187 19.93 23.71 -10.04
CA ILE A 187 20.01 22.37 -10.61
C ILE A 187 18.61 21.80 -10.83
N PHE A 188 17.74 21.82 -9.82
CA PHE A 188 16.39 21.26 -9.94
C PHE A 188 15.56 21.98 -11.02
N SER A 189 15.70 23.30 -11.19
CA SER A 189 15.04 24.02 -12.29
C SER A 189 15.47 23.56 -13.69
N MET A 190 16.68 23.02 -13.88
CA MET A 190 17.06 22.48 -15.21
C MET A 190 16.20 21.27 -15.63
N PHE A 191 15.53 20.61 -14.68
CA PHE A 191 14.75 19.39 -14.87
C PHE A 191 13.25 19.58 -14.57
N ASP A 192 12.78 20.81 -14.33
CA ASP A 192 11.33 21.05 -14.26
C ASP A 192 10.65 20.80 -15.62
N ASN A 193 9.33 20.63 -15.61
CA ASN A 193 8.60 20.19 -16.81
C ASN A 193 8.67 21.20 -17.96
N ASP A 194 8.93 22.49 -17.67
CA ASP A 194 9.08 23.54 -18.66
C ASP A 194 10.51 23.53 -19.25
N SER A 195 11.52 23.35 -18.40
CA SER A 195 12.93 23.29 -18.80
C SER A 195 13.33 21.95 -19.42
N CYS A 196 12.68 20.86 -19.03
CA CYS A 196 12.92 19.50 -19.54
C CYS A 196 11.60 18.77 -19.91
N PRO A 197 10.89 19.19 -20.99
CA PRO A 197 9.61 18.59 -21.37
C PRO A 197 9.67 17.09 -21.69
N SER A 198 10.83 16.57 -22.10
CA SER A 198 11.08 15.15 -22.34
C SER A 198 10.99 14.27 -21.09
N LEU A 199 11.07 14.88 -19.90
CA LEU A 199 10.87 14.24 -18.59
C LEU A 199 9.57 14.67 -17.90
N SER A 200 8.65 15.34 -18.61
CA SER A 200 7.31 15.64 -18.08
C SER A 200 6.52 14.35 -17.83
N GLY A 201 5.95 14.21 -16.63
CA GLY A 201 5.27 12.98 -16.20
C GLY A 201 6.19 11.79 -15.88
N LYS A 202 7.52 11.97 -15.96
CA LYS A 202 8.53 10.93 -15.70
C LYS A 202 9.27 11.20 -14.38
N PRO A 203 9.68 10.16 -13.62
CA PRO A 203 10.43 10.32 -12.38
C PRO A 203 11.81 10.95 -12.60
N LYS A 204 12.11 11.96 -11.79
CA LYS A 204 13.37 12.70 -11.78
C LYS A 204 14.01 12.57 -10.39
N LEU A 205 14.95 11.64 -10.25
CA LEU A 205 15.53 11.27 -8.96
C LEU A 205 16.86 11.98 -8.71
N PHE A 206 17.02 12.62 -7.55
CA PHE A 206 18.22 13.32 -7.12
C PHE A 206 18.73 12.74 -5.80
N PHE A 207 19.98 12.29 -5.77
CA PHE A 207 20.65 11.81 -4.57
C PHE A 207 21.86 12.72 -4.29
N VAL A 208 21.76 13.55 -3.24
CA VAL A 208 22.71 14.66 -3.00
C VAL A 208 23.55 14.39 -1.75
N GLN A 209 24.68 13.71 -1.94
CA GLN A 209 25.66 13.46 -0.87
C GLN A 209 26.58 14.69 -0.70
N ALA A 210 26.08 15.67 0.05
CA ALA A 210 26.77 16.87 0.50
C ALA A 210 26.27 17.29 1.89
N CYS A 211 27.05 18.08 2.65
CA CYS A 211 26.61 18.62 3.93
C CYS A 211 25.54 19.70 3.73
N GLN A 212 24.56 19.79 4.64
CA GLN A 212 23.50 20.81 4.61
C GLN A 212 23.62 21.87 5.71
N GLY A 213 24.59 21.74 6.62
CA GLY A 213 24.97 22.78 7.56
C GLY A 213 26.03 22.31 8.56
N ASP A 214 26.32 23.16 9.55
CA ASP A 214 27.45 22.99 10.47
C ASP A 214 27.10 22.32 11.81
N LYS A 215 25.82 22.00 12.08
CA LYS A 215 25.40 21.40 13.37
C LYS A 215 25.83 19.92 13.46
N THR A 216 26.48 19.56 14.57
CA THR A 216 26.82 18.19 14.94
C THR A 216 25.73 17.58 15.83
N GLY A 217 25.33 16.33 15.59
CA GLY A 217 24.24 15.64 16.30
C GLY A 217 24.53 15.25 17.76
N GLY A 218 25.43 15.94 18.46
CA GLY A 218 25.92 15.57 19.79
C GLY A 218 25.15 16.15 20.97
N ASN A 219 24.44 17.27 20.80
CA ASN A 219 23.75 17.96 21.90
C ASN A 219 22.29 17.51 22.04
N ARG A 220 22.04 16.64 23.03
CA ARG A 220 20.69 16.43 23.57
C ARG A 220 20.18 17.72 24.19
N HIS A 221 18.88 18.01 24.00
CA HIS A 221 18.14 19.14 24.58
C HIS A 221 18.53 20.55 24.11
N GLN A 222 18.11 20.90 22.90
CA GLN A 222 17.49 22.22 22.69
C GLN A 222 16.50 22.14 21.52
N ALA A 223 15.20 22.28 21.82
CA ALA A 223 14.23 22.62 20.80
C ALA A 223 14.53 24.07 20.37
N VAL A 224 14.85 24.27 19.10
CA VAL A 224 15.00 25.61 18.53
C VAL A 224 13.68 25.94 17.85
N GLU A 225 13.07 27.05 18.24
CA GLU A 225 11.81 27.54 17.69
C GLU A 225 11.92 27.71 16.17
N TYR A 226 10.89 27.28 15.43
CA TYR A 226 10.79 27.56 14.01
C TYR A 226 10.51 29.05 13.81
N SER A 227 11.52 29.79 13.36
CA SER A 227 11.34 31.11 12.77
C SER A 227 10.76 30.97 11.35
N ASP A 228 9.44 31.15 11.22
CA ASP A 228 8.80 31.22 9.90
C ASP A 228 9.45 32.30 9.03
N GLY A 229 9.78 31.94 7.78
CA GLY A 229 10.66 32.73 6.92
C GLY A 229 10.33 32.76 5.43
N TYR A 230 9.24 32.11 4.99
CA TYR A 230 8.59 32.42 3.71
C TYR A 230 7.17 32.89 4.00
N GLN A 231 6.94 34.21 3.88
CA GLN A 231 5.61 34.79 4.01
C GLN A 231 4.74 34.37 2.82
N LEU A 232 3.97 33.29 3.00
CA LEU A 232 2.75 33.07 2.23
C LEU A 232 1.64 33.88 2.89
N THR A 233 1.34 35.04 2.32
CA THR A 233 0.23 35.88 2.77
C THR A 233 -1.09 35.13 2.57
N SER A 234 -1.80 34.88 3.67
CA SER A 234 -3.25 34.69 3.82
C SER A 234 -4.09 34.36 2.57
N SER A 235 -4.88 33.28 2.69
CA SER A 235 -5.82 32.68 1.73
C SER A 235 -5.20 31.75 0.67
N ASP A 236 -5.86 30.62 0.49
CA ASP A 236 -5.58 29.47 -0.39
C ASP A 236 -4.22 28.75 -0.22
N THR A 237 -4.27 27.51 0.26
CA THR A 237 -3.12 26.60 0.36
C THR A 237 -2.60 26.23 -1.04
N PRO A 238 -1.36 26.59 -1.42
CA PRO A 238 -0.87 26.30 -2.77
C PRO A 238 -0.55 24.81 -2.92
N VAL A 239 -1.23 24.15 -3.86
CA VAL A 239 -0.69 22.94 -4.50
C VAL A 239 0.66 23.31 -5.12
N PRO A 240 1.72 22.48 -5.00
CA PRO A 240 3.01 22.77 -5.63
C PRO A 240 2.82 23.07 -7.12
N PRO A 241 3.46 24.13 -7.67
CA PRO A 241 3.25 24.50 -9.07
C PRO A 241 3.53 23.34 -10.02
N VAL A 242 2.62 23.12 -10.98
CA VAL A 242 2.56 21.92 -11.86
C VAL A 242 3.88 21.66 -12.61
N TRP A 243 4.71 22.68 -12.83
CA TRP A 243 6.02 22.54 -13.47
C TRP A 243 7.06 21.78 -12.62
N LYS A 244 6.95 21.74 -11.29
CA LYS A 244 7.87 20.98 -10.41
C LYS A 244 7.35 19.58 -10.01
N SER A 245 6.59 18.91 -10.89
CA SER A 245 6.07 17.55 -10.60
C SER A 245 7.06 16.43 -10.89
N ASP A 246 6.81 15.28 -10.27
CA ASP A 246 7.54 14.02 -10.51
C ASP A 246 9.03 14.07 -10.14
N MET A 247 9.40 14.92 -9.17
CA MET A 247 10.75 14.97 -8.60
C MET A 247 10.84 14.18 -7.29
N PHE A 248 12.00 13.60 -7.03
CA PHE A 248 12.35 12.95 -5.78
C PHE A 248 13.77 13.38 -5.41
N ILE A 249 13.97 13.89 -4.20
CA ILE A 249 15.25 14.42 -3.73
C ILE A 249 15.56 13.79 -2.38
N ALA A 250 16.72 13.13 -2.25
CA ALA A 250 17.19 12.53 -1.02
C ALA A 250 18.55 13.08 -0.58
N TYR A 251 18.63 13.39 0.71
CA TYR A 251 19.78 13.97 1.40
C TYR A 251 20.30 13.05 2.51
N PRO A 252 21.60 13.03 2.80
CA PRO A 252 22.20 12.18 3.84
C PRO A 252 21.88 12.61 5.27
N SER A 253 21.43 13.84 5.48
CA SER A 253 21.16 14.45 6.79
C SER A 253 20.13 15.57 6.63
N PRO A 254 19.38 15.95 7.69
CA PRO A 254 18.39 17.01 7.59
C PRO A 254 19.02 18.39 7.44
N TRP A 255 18.21 19.38 7.07
CA TRP A 255 18.63 20.78 6.92
C TRP A 255 19.39 21.32 8.14
N GLY A 256 20.54 21.95 7.90
CA GLY A 256 21.40 22.51 8.96
C GLY A 256 22.35 21.52 9.65
N TYR A 257 22.26 20.21 9.38
CA TYR A 257 23.12 19.18 9.97
C TYR A 257 24.26 18.73 9.05
N GLN A 258 25.35 18.25 9.65
CA GLN A 258 26.50 17.71 8.93
C GLN A 258 26.22 16.30 8.38
N SER A 259 26.65 16.04 7.13
CA SER A 259 26.70 14.69 6.59
C SER A 259 28.00 13.98 7.03
N VAL A 260 27.91 12.73 7.47
CA VAL A 260 29.09 11.95 7.92
C VAL A 260 29.58 11.02 6.82
N ARG A 261 30.90 10.82 6.74
CA ARG A 261 31.56 9.88 5.84
C ARG A 261 32.88 9.37 6.43
N THR A 262 33.29 8.18 6.03
CA THR A 262 34.51 7.50 6.46
C THR A 262 35.46 7.25 5.28
N GLU A 263 36.64 6.68 5.53
CA GLU A 263 37.52 6.24 4.43
C GLU A 263 36.91 5.08 3.62
N ASP A 264 35.98 4.31 4.21
CA ASP A 264 35.21 3.23 3.59
C ASP A 264 33.93 3.71 2.88
N GLY A 265 33.84 5.01 2.57
CA GLY A 265 32.67 5.63 1.92
C GLY A 265 31.64 6.20 2.90
N SER A 266 30.51 6.63 2.36
CA SER A 266 29.40 7.25 3.09
C SER A 266 28.36 6.21 3.54
N PRO A 267 27.82 6.31 4.77
CA PRO A 267 26.73 5.44 5.21
C PRO A 267 25.49 5.56 4.33
N PHE A 268 25.16 6.78 3.88
CA PHE A 268 23.98 7.06 3.07
C PHE A 268 24.01 6.36 1.70
N LEU A 269 25.08 6.55 0.92
CA LEU A 269 25.17 5.90 -0.39
C LEU A 269 25.44 4.40 -0.28
N GLY A 270 26.17 3.95 0.75
CA GLY A 270 26.34 2.53 1.04
C GLY A 270 25.01 1.83 1.37
N ALA A 271 24.17 2.46 2.20
CA ALA A 271 22.82 1.98 2.51
C ALA A 271 21.90 1.97 1.28
N ILE A 272 21.93 3.01 0.45
CA ILE A 272 21.21 3.03 -0.84
C ILE A 272 21.66 1.86 -1.73
N THR A 273 22.97 1.67 -1.91
CA THR A 273 23.51 0.56 -2.71
C THR A 273 23.04 -0.80 -2.18
N LYS A 274 23.19 -1.05 -0.88
CA LYS A 274 22.74 -2.30 -0.26
C LYS A 274 21.25 -2.53 -0.48
N VAL A 275 20.40 -1.65 0.04
CA VAL A 275 18.94 -1.81 0.02
C VAL A 275 18.43 -1.94 -1.42
N PHE A 276 18.85 -1.06 -2.34
CA PHE A 276 18.32 -1.10 -3.70
C PHE A 276 18.82 -2.36 -4.44
N SER A 277 20.01 -2.88 -4.16
CA SER A 277 20.47 -4.13 -4.77
C SER A 277 19.62 -5.35 -4.36
N GLU A 278 19.10 -5.35 -3.13
CA GLU A 278 18.32 -6.45 -2.54
C GLU A 278 16.81 -6.31 -2.81
N HIS A 279 16.28 -5.07 -2.83
CA HIS A 279 14.83 -4.78 -2.77
C HIS A 279 14.24 -4.09 -4.00
N ALA A 280 15.04 -3.55 -4.93
CA ALA A 280 14.51 -2.86 -6.12
C ALA A 280 13.72 -3.77 -7.08
N LYS A 281 13.81 -5.09 -6.89
CA LYS A 281 13.06 -6.14 -7.59
C LYS A 281 11.56 -6.14 -7.29
N ASP A 282 11.16 -5.75 -6.08
CA ASP A 282 9.80 -5.97 -5.54
C ASP A 282 9.27 -4.85 -4.63
N THR A 283 10.10 -3.87 -4.27
CA THR A 283 9.77 -2.84 -3.27
C THR A 283 9.73 -1.45 -3.92
N ASN A 284 8.78 -0.60 -3.52
CA ASN A 284 8.70 0.77 -4.05
C ASN A 284 9.77 1.69 -3.43
N LEU A 285 10.05 2.81 -4.08
CA LEU A 285 11.09 3.76 -3.66
C LEU A 285 10.91 4.28 -2.22
N PHE A 286 9.70 4.60 -1.75
CA PHE A 286 9.51 5.15 -0.40
C PHE A 286 9.75 4.11 0.69
N ASP A 287 9.31 2.87 0.48
CA ASP A 287 9.56 1.76 1.40
C ASP A 287 11.06 1.41 1.43
N MET A 288 11.73 1.37 0.28
CA MET A 288 13.19 1.22 0.23
C MET A 288 13.91 2.36 0.95
N MET A 289 13.45 3.60 0.84
CA MET A 289 14.07 4.73 1.54
C MET A 289 13.82 4.68 3.06
N THR A 290 12.71 4.07 3.50
CA THR A 290 12.48 3.75 4.92
C THR A 290 13.47 2.70 5.42
N MET A 291 13.81 1.70 4.60
CA MET A 291 14.88 0.74 4.90
C MET A 291 16.27 1.41 4.90
N VAL A 292 16.56 2.34 3.98
CA VAL A 292 17.79 3.15 3.96
C VAL A 292 17.91 3.97 5.24
N ASN A 293 16.84 4.61 5.72
CA ASN A 293 16.86 5.36 6.98
C ASN A 293 17.27 4.48 8.17
N ARG A 294 16.71 3.26 8.25
CA ARG A 294 17.11 2.27 9.26
C ARG A 294 18.59 1.90 9.15
N GLU A 295 19.06 1.54 7.95
CA GLU A 295 20.45 1.18 7.70
C GLU A 295 21.44 2.30 8.07
N VAL A 296 21.13 3.55 7.71
CA VAL A 296 21.96 4.72 8.05
C VAL A 296 21.93 5.01 9.55
N SER A 297 20.78 4.90 10.20
CA SER A 297 20.66 4.99 11.66
C SER A 297 21.51 3.92 12.35
N ASP A 298 21.40 2.65 11.93
CA ASP A 298 22.15 1.54 12.53
C ASP A 298 23.68 1.69 12.30
N ALA A 299 24.10 2.03 11.08
CA ALA A 299 25.51 2.26 10.73
C ALA A 299 26.13 3.51 11.41
N SER A 300 25.30 4.49 11.76
CA SER A 300 25.71 5.72 12.45
C SER A 300 25.39 5.76 13.95
N LYS A 301 24.78 4.72 14.51
CA LYS A 301 24.26 4.67 15.90
C LYS A 301 23.27 5.80 16.22
N GLY A 302 22.43 6.16 15.24
CA GLY A 302 21.42 7.22 15.35
C GLY A 302 21.97 8.64 15.24
N LEU A 303 23.25 8.83 14.87
CA LEU A 303 23.87 10.16 14.72
C LEU A 303 23.51 10.85 13.40
N VAL A 304 23.04 10.10 12.40
CA VAL A 304 22.70 10.57 11.06
C VAL A 304 21.38 9.94 10.63
N GLN A 305 20.48 10.74 10.06
CA GLN A 305 19.20 10.30 9.52
C GLN A 305 18.97 10.96 8.15
N PRO A 306 18.73 10.21 7.07
CA PRO A 306 18.45 10.80 5.76
C PRO A 306 17.11 11.55 5.73
N GLU A 307 17.02 12.55 4.85
CA GLU A 307 15.80 13.32 4.59
C GLU A 307 15.39 13.16 3.11
N VAL A 308 14.07 13.15 2.86
CA VAL A 308 13.48 12.96 1.54
C VAL A 308 12.41 14.02 1.28
N HIS A 309 12.51 14.72 0.15
CA HIS A 309 11.45 15.58 -0.38
C HIS A 309 10.96 15.00 -1.71
N SER A 310 9.64 14.99 -1.94
CA SER A 310 9.09 14.40 -3.16
C SER A 310 7.85 15.12 -3.67
N THR A 311 7.78 15.24 -4.99
CA THR A 311 6.59 15.62 -5.77
C THR A 311 6.18 14.50 -6.75
N LEU A 312 6.61 13.24 -6.48
CA LEU A 312 6.15 12.06 -7.20
C LEU A 312 4.63 11.91 -7.03
N ARG A 313 3.94 11.62 -8.14
CA ARG A 313 2.48 11.49 -8.24
C ARG A 313 2.01 10.03 -8.35
N LYS A 314 2.96 9.10 -8.47
CA LYS A 314 2.74 7.65 -8.59
C LYS A 314 3.80 6.90 -7.79
N GLN A 315 3.53 5.64 -7.47
CA GLN A 315 4.51 4.74 -6.88
C GLN A 315 5.60 4.41 -7.91
N LEU A 316 6.85 4.30 -7.46
CA LEU A 316 8.00 4.03 -8.31
C LEU A 316 8.67 2.70 -7.94
N TYR A 317 8.81 1.84 -8.93
CA TYR A 317 9.51 0.55 -8.86
C TYR A 317 10.56 0.49 -9.98
N PHE A 318 11.70 -0.16 -9.72
CA PHE A 318 12.81 -0.18 -10.68
C PHE A 318 12.88 -1.44 -11.54
N PHE A 319 12.13 -2.50 -11.23
CA PHE A 319 12.04 -3.75 -12.00
C PHE A 319 13.36 -4.21 -12.70
N PRO A 320 14.50 -4.34 -11.99
CA PRO A 320 15.78 -4.80 -12.55
C PRO A 320 15.66 -6.17 -13.24
N GLY A 321 16.55 -6.49 -14.18
CA GLY A 321 16.54 -7.78 -14.87
C GLY A 321 16.26 -7.70 -16.37
N ASP A 322 16.45 -8.84 -17.04
CA ASP A 322 16.84 -8.88 -18.45
C ASP A 322 15.66 -9.09 -19.42
N ALA A 323 14.95 -8.01 -19.75
CA ALA A 323 14.05 -7.96 -20.91
C ALA A 323 14.78 -7.60 -22.22
N GLY A 324 16.09 -7.33 -22.18
CA GLY A 324 16.83 -6.67 -23.27
C GLY A 324 17.66 -7.59 -24.16
N GLN A 325 18.22 -8.69 -23.66
CA GLN A 325 19.23 -9.45 -24.42
C GLN A 325 18.71 -10.17 -25.68
N THR A 326 17.50 -10.76 -25.65
CA THR A 326 16.91 -11.45 -26.81
C THR A 326 16.59 -10.50 -27.97
N TYR A 327 16.10 -9.30 -27.66
CA TYR A 327 15.76 -8.30 -28.67
C TYR A 327 16.96 -7.47 -29.14
N SER A 328 17.97 -7.24 -28.30
CA SER A 328 19.16 -6.43 -28.65
C SER A 328 19.94 -6.97 -29.85
N LEU A 329 20.06 -8.30 -29.99
CA LEU A 329 20.72 -8.90 -31.15
C LEU A 329 19.89 -8.72 -32.42
N ALA A 330 18.59 -9.04 -32.37
CA ALA A 330 17.66 -8.87 -33.49
C ALA A 330 17.59 -7.40 -33.96
N TRP A 331 17.52 -6.45 -33.02
CA TRP A 331 17.40 -5.02 -33.32
C TRP A 331 18.70 -4.40 -33.87
N LYS A 332 19.87 -4.89 -33.43
CA LYS A 332 21.18 -4.55 -34.05
C LYS A 332 21.32 -5.12 -35.45
N ILE A 333 20.83 -6.34 -35.69
CA ILE A 333 20.81 -6.95 -37.03
C ILE A 333 19.90 -6.13 -37.96
N LEU A 334 18.65 -5.84 -37.53
CA LEU A 334 17.69 -5.00 -38.25
C LEU A 334 18.22 -3.61 -38.59
N ARG A 335 19.02 -2.97 -37.71
CA ARG A 335 19.66 -1.67 -38.01
C ARG A 335 20.86 -1.75 -38.96
N SER A 336 21.42 -2.93 -39.26
CA SER A 336 22.57 -3.07 -40.16
C SER A 336 22.19 -3.40 -41.62
N MET A 337 20.93 -3.77 -41.87
CA MET A 337 20.45 -4.16 -43.21
C MET A 337 19.95 -2.94 -44.00
N LYS A 338 20.45 -2.79 -45.24
CA LYS A 338 20.18 -1.60 -46.07
C LYS A 338 18.75 -1.61 -46.65
N PRO A 339 18.11 -0.45 -46.90
CA PRO A 339 16.67 -0.35 -47.15
C PRO A 339 16.11 -1.11 -48.36
N TYR A 340 16.96 -1.44 -49.34
CA TYR A 340 16.54 -1.93 -50.66
C TYR A 340 16.12 -3.41 -50.69
N MET A 341 16.38 -4.20 -49.64
CA MET A 341 15.99 -5.61 -49.59
C MET A 341 14.55 -5.83 -49.07
N MET A 342 13.96 -4.81 -48.42
CA MET A 342 12.63 -4.90 -47.79
C MET A 342 11.52 -5.30 -48.77
N ALA A 343 11.57 -4.86 -50.04
CA ALA A 343 10.47 -5.04 -50.98
C ALA A 343 10.11 -6.51 -51.28
N ARG A 344 11.09 -7.44 -51.25
CA ARG A 344 10.85 -8.84 -51.63
C ARG A 344 10.46 -9.73 -50.45
N GLU A 345 11.13 -9.56 -49.31
CA GLU A 345 10.82 -10.36 -48.11
C GLU A 345 9.55 -9.89 -47.40
N PHE A 346 9.26 -8.57 -47.40
CA PHE A 346 8.02 -8.05 -46.81
C PHE A 346 6.78 -8.48 -47.62
N MET A 347 6.89 -8.61 -48.95
CA MET A 347 5.86 -9.22 -49.80
C MET A 347 5.63 -10.71 -49.47
N ILE A 348 6.70 -11.48 -49.26
CA ILE A 348 6.60 -12.90 -48.87
C ILE A 348 5.97 -13.02 -47.48
N MET A 349 6.37 -12.16 -46.53
CA MET A 349 5.83 -12.15 -45.17
C MET A 349 4.34 -11.76 -45.15
N ILE A 350 3.92 -10.78 -45.95
CA ILE A 350 2.51 -10.42 -46.13
C ILE A 350 1.73 -11.57 -46.79
N MET A 351 2.27 -12.22 -47.83
CA MET A 351 1.63 -13.41 -48.41
C MET A 351 1.50 -14.55 -47.39
N MET A 352 2.52 -14.82 -46.58
CA MET A 352 2.46 -15.85 -45.53
C MET A 352 1.46 -15.47 -44.43
N MET A 353 1.38 -14.20 -44.03
CA MET A 353 0.35 -13.73 -43.10
C MET A 353 -1.05 -13.85 -43.69
N LEU A 354 -1.26 -13.53 -44.97
CA LEU A 354 -2.55 -13.70 -45.65
C LEU A 354 -2.93 -15.17 -45.83
N VAL A 355 -1.95 -16.05 -46.11
CA VAL A 355 -2.17 -17.50 -46.15
C VAL A 355 -2.50 -18.04 -44.76
N MET A 356 -1.83 -17.60 -43.69
CA MET A 356 -2.21 -17.96 -42.32
C MET A 356 -3.57 -17.37 -41.91
N LEU A 357 -3.92 -16.17 -42.38
CA LEU A 357 -5.23 -15.57 -42.15
C LEU A 357 -6.33 -16.34 -42.89
N MET A 358 -6.07 -16.82 -44.12
CA MET A 358 -6.97 -17.69 -44.88
C MET A 358 -7.10 -19.08 -44.25
N ILE A 359 -6.01 -19.67 -43.74
CA ILE A 359 -6.04 -20.94 -42.99
C ILE A 359 -6.84 -20.77 -41.69
N ASN A 360 -6.66 -19.67 -40.97
CA ASN A 360 -7.46 -19.36 -39.78
C ASN A 360 -8.93 -19.07 -40.14
N LEU A 361 -9.23 -18.38 -41.25
CA LEU A 361 -10.61 -18.17 -41.72
C LEU A 361 -11.28 -19.51 -42.05
N LEU A 362 -10.58 -20.40 -42.76
CA LEU A 362 -11.08 -21.75 -43.10
C LEU A 362 -11.22 -22.64 -41.85
N ALA A 363 -10.34 -22.49 -40.86
CA ALA A 363 -10.47 -23.15 -39.57
C ALA A 363 -11.69 -22.63 -38.78
N THR A 364 -11.94 -21.32 -38.76
CA THR A 364 -13.17 -20.75 -38.15
C THR A 364 -14.44 -21.14 -38.91
N TYR A 365 -14.38 -21.32 -40.24
CA TYR A 365 -15.53 -21.77 -41.03
C TYR A 365 -15.84 -23.28 -40.85
N SER A 366 -14.91 -24.04 -40.27
CA SER A 366 -15.05 -25.48 -40.03
C SER A 366 -15.48 -25.83 -38.59
N ILE A 367 -15.70 -24.82 -37.73
CA ILE A 367 -16.21 -25.00 -36.36
C ILE A 367 -17.45 -24.11 -36.17
N SER A 368 -18.51 -24.45 -36.90
CA SER A 368 -19.83 -23.82 -36.80
C SER A 368 -20.94 -24.87 -36.95
N ALA A 369 -20.98 -25.84 -36.03
CA ALA A 369 -22.12 -26.73 -35.82
C ALA A 369 -22.00 -27.49 -34.48
N THR A 370 -22.54 -26.92 -33.40
CA THR A 370 -23.44 -27.56 -32.41
C THR A 370 -23.61 -26.65 -31.21
N ASP A 371 -24.86 -26.39 -30.82
CA ASP A 371 -25.21 -25.71 -29.57
C ASP A 371 -24.62 -26.43 -28.37
N HIS A 372 -24.02 -25.68 -27.44
CA HIS A 372 -24.04 -26.03 -26.02
C HIS A 372 -24.09 -24.75 -25.18
N ASP A 373 -25.03 -24.72 -24.25
CA ASP A 373 -25.45 -23.54 -23.51
C ASP A 373 -24.30 -22.87 -22.74
N VAL A 374 -24.02 -21.62 -23.08
CA VAL A 374 -23.44 -20.69 -22.11
C VAL A 374 -24.58 -20.40 -21.11
N PRO A 375 -24.47 -20.79 -19.82
CA PRO A 375 -25.51 -20.44 -18.86
C PRO A 375 -25.63 -18.91 -18.81
N PRO A 376 -26.86 -18.36 -18.79
CA PRO A 376 -27.05 -16.91 -18.85
C PRO A 376 -26.31 -16.25 -17.69
N SER A 377 -25.68 -15.11 -17.98
CA SER A 377 -25.09 -14.25 -16.96
C SER A 377 -26.15 -13.93 -15.91
N ILE A 378 -26.06 -14.60 -14.76
CA ILE A 378 -27.01 -14.42 -13.65
C ILE A 378 -26.91 -12.94 -13.24
N PRO A 379 -28.00 -12.16 -13.29
CA PRO A 379 -27.97 -10.78 -12.82
C PRO A 379 -27.65 -10.79 -11.32
N VAL A 380 -26.47 -10.30 -10.97
CA VAL A 380 -25.97 -10.35 -9.59
C VAL A 380 -26.67 -9.26 -8.78
N ALA A 381 -27.73 -9.67 -8.07
CA ALA A 381 -28.36 -8.82 -7.07
C ALA A 381 -27.35 -8.44 -5.96
N PRO A 382 -27.51 -7.27 -5.31
CA PRO A 382 -26.62 -6.82 -4.24
C PRO A 382 -26.47 -7.86 -3.12
N LEU A 383 -25.23 -8.33 -2.92
CA LEU A 383 -24.91 -9.46 -2.04
C LEU A 383 -25.11 -9.10 -0.56
N THR A 384 -26.31 -9.39 -0.05
CA THR A 384 -26.65 -9.28 1.36
C THR A 384 -26.14 -10.52 2.10
N ILE A 385 -25.56 -10.33 3.28
CA ILE A 385 -24.94 -11.38 4.09
C ILE A 385 -25.90 -11.75 5.21
N HIS A 386 -26.44 -12.97 5.14
CA HIS A 386 -27.49 -13.43 6.05
C HIS A 386 -26.93 -14.10 7.30
N SER A 387 -27.63 -13.93 8.43
CA SER A 387 -27.26 -14.51 9.72
C SER A 387 -28.37 -15.43 10.24
N TYR A 388 -27.96 -16.60 10.73
CA TYR A 388 -28.83 -17.72 11.07
C TYR A 388 -28.52 -18.25 12.46
N ALA A 389 -29.53 -18.29 13.34
CA ALA A 389 -29.48 -19.09 14.55
C ALA A 389 -29.48 -20.59 14.21
N ILE A 390 -28.54 -21.35 14.77
CA ILE A 390 -28.46 -22.80 14.71
C ILE A 390 -28.80 -23.34 16.10
N GLY A 391 -29.91 -24.07 16.22
CA GLY A 391 -30.36 -24.69 17.47
C GLY A 391 -30.01 -26.19 17.54
N THR A 392 -30.37 -26.82 18.67
CA THR A 392 -30.13 -28.24 18.93
C THR A 392 -30.81 -29.17 17.93
N GLU A 393 -31.92 -28.75 17.31
CA GLU A 393 -32.63 -29.50 16.27
C GLU A 393 -31.90 -29.52 14.91
N GLY A 394 -30.85 -28.72 14.74
CA GLY A 394 -30.20 -28.51 13.45
C GLY A 394 -30.92 -27.49 12.58
N ARG A 395 -30.43 -27.29 11.36
CA ARG A 395 -30.97 -26.36 10.36
C ARG A 395 -30.42 -26.69 8.97
N VAL A 396 -31.24 -26.52 7.93
CA VAL A 396 -30.75 -26.43 6.54
C VAL A 396 -30.72 -24.95 6.15
N ILE A 397 -29.64 -24.53 5.51
CA ILE A 397 -29.49 -23.20 4.90
C ILE A 397 -29.23 -23.41 3.42
N GLN A 398 -29.98 -22.70 2.57
CA GLN A 398 -29.77 -22.65 1.14
C GLN A 398 -29.52 -21.19 0.75
N GLU A 399 -28.44 -20.96 0.01
CA GLU A 399 -27.96 -19.64 -0.39
C GLU A 399 -27.94 -19.48 -1.92
N ALA A 400 -27.76 -18.24 -2.36
CA ALA A 400 -27.66 -17.89 -3.77
C ALA A 400 -26.61 -18.75 -4.51
N GLY A 401 -26.90 -19.06 -5.78
CA GLY A 401 -26.04 -19.90 -6.62
C GLY A 401 -26.16 -21.41 -6.38
N GLY A 402 -26.96 -21.87 -5.41
CA GLY A 402 -27.18 -23.30 -5.13
C GLY A 402 -26.24 -23.88 -4.08
N VAL A 403 -25.69 -23.04 -3.20
CA VAL A 403 -24.90 -23.46 -2.03
C VAL A 403 -25.83 -23.95 -0.93
N GLU A 404 -25.52 -25.10 -0.31
CA GLU A 404 -26.32 -25.67 0.78
C GLU A 404 -25.45 -26.06 1.98
N LEU A 405 -25.98 -25.80 3.18
CA LEU A 405 -25.41 -26.17 4.48
C LEU A 405 -26.43 -26.95 5.30
N ILE A 406 -26.11 -28.19 5.64
CA ILE A 406 -26.97 -29.05 6.49
C ILE A 406 -26.30 -29.22 7.85
N PHE A 407 -26.79 -28.46 8.83
CA PHE A 407 -26.45 -28.58 10.25
C PHE A 407 -27.33 -29.69 10.85
N PRO A 408 -26.77 -30.87 11.20
CA PRO A 408 -27.58 -31.98 11.69
C PRO A 408 -28.08 -31.72 13.12
N LYS A 409 -29.14 -32.43 13.52
CA LYS A 409 -29.62 -32.46 14.90
C LYS A 409 -28.49 -32.85 15.86
N GLY A 410 -28.35 -32.11 16.95
CA GLY A 410 -27.29 -32.27 17.95
C GLY A 410 -25.93 -31.70 17.56
N CYS A 411 -25.80 -30.94 16.46
CA CYS A 411 -24.52 -30.28 16.10
C CYS A 411 -24.09 -29.17 17.07
N VAL A 412 -24.99 -28.67 17.91
CA VAL A 412 -24.72 -27.71 18.99
C VAL A 412 -25.48 -28.11 20.25
N SER A 413 -24.94 -27.75 21.42
CA SER A 413 -25.61 -27.90 22.74
C SER A 413 -26.41 -26.68 23.15
N GLU A 414 -26.08 -25.51 22.61
CA GLU A 414 -26.73 -24.21 22.83
C GLU A 414 -26.91 -23.53 21.47
N GLU A 415 -27.85 -22.59 21.37
CA GLU A 415 -28.01 -21.79 20.15
C GLU A 415 -26.72 -21.06 19.79
N ARG A 416 -26.37 -21.06 18.49
CA ARG A 416 -25.19 -20.37 17.95
C ARG A 416 -25.57 -19.62 16.69
N VAL A 417 -25.11 -18.39 16.51
CA VAL A 417 -25.35 -17.63 15.28
C VAL A 417 -24.21 -17.87 14.28
N VAL A 418 -24.57 -18.18 13.04
CA VAL A 418 -23.64 -18.25 11.90
C VAL A 418 -24.06 -17.22 10.86
N SER A 419 -23.10 -16.54 10.23
CA SER A 419 -23.33 -15.65 9.09
C SER A 419 -22.72 -16.26 7.84
N VAL A 420 -23.45 -16.26 6.73
CA VAL A 420 -23.07 -16.93 5.49
C VAL A 420 -22.89 -15.88 4.38
N GLU A 421 -21.77 -15.96 3.67
CA GLU A 421 -21.37 -15.07 2.59
C GLU A 421 -20.89 -15.96 1.42
N VAL A 422 -21.44 -15.75 0.23
CA VAL A 422 -21.16 -16.57 -0.96
C VAL A 422 -20.68 -15.67 -2.10
N ASP A 423 -19.41 -15.76 -2.44
CA ASP A 423 -18.79 -14.96 -3.51
C ASP A 423 -18.64 -15.78 -4.79
N VAL A 424 -19.19 -15.26 -5.89
CA VAL A 424 -18.93 -15.78 -7.24
C VAL A 424 -17.82 -14.94 -7.86
N ILE A 425 -16.68 -15.57 -8.17
CA ILE A 425 -15.51 -14.89 -8.74
C ILE A 425 -15.66 -14.83 -10.27
N PRO A 426 -15.68 -13.64 -10.89
CA PRO A 426 -15.77 -13.50 -12.34
C PRO A 426 -14.61 -14.16 -13.07
N VAL A 427 -14.91 -14.89 -14.14
CA VAL A 427 -13.91 -15.62 -14.94
C VAL A 427 -13.24 -14.66 -15.92
N ASN A 428 -11.95 -14.45 -15.73
CA ASN A 428 -11.09 -13.68 -16.63
C ASN A 428 -10.08 -14.58 -17.36
N ASP A 429 -9.29 -14.02 -18.27
CA ASP A 429 -8.27 -14.77 -19.03
C ASP A 429 -7.20 -15.43 -18.16
N PHE A 430 -6.94 -14.93 -16.94
CA PHE A 430 -6.02 -15.59 -16.02
C PHE A 430 -6.64 -16.89 -15.47
N ILE A 431 -7.87 -16.81 -14.96
CA ILE A 431 -8.65 -17.96 -14.50
C ILE A 431 -8.81 -18.98 -15.63
N ASN A 432 -9.23 -18.51 -16.82
CA ASN A 432 -9.43 -19.34 -18.00
C ASN A 432 -8.13 -19.98 -18.53
N ARG A 433 -6.93 -19.53 -18.12
CA ARG A 433 -5.66 -20.20 -18.44
C ARG A 433 -5.15 -21.16 -17.36
N LYS A 434 -5.53 -20.97 -16.09
CA LYS A 434 -4.98 -21.73 -14.96
C LYS A 434 -5.93 -22.80 -14.40
N PHE A 435 -7.24 -22.60 -14.55
CA PHE A 435 -8.27 -23.44 -13.95
C PHE A 435 -9.09 -24.19 -15.01
N MET A 436 -9.69 -25.29 -14.56
CA MET A 436 -10.62 -26.15 -15.31
C MET A 436 -12.04 -26.09 -14.73
N ALA A 437 -12.18 -25.84 -13.43
CA ALA A 437 -13.45 -25.55 -12.76
C ALA A 437 -13.23 -24.71 -11.49
N MET A 438 -14.26 -23.98 -11.08
CA MET A 438 -14.31 -23.21 -9.82
C MET A 438 -15.72 -23.26 -9.22
N SER A 439 -15.82 -23.41 -7.90
CA SER A 439 -17.07 -23.17 -7.17
C SER A 439 -17.25 -21.68 -6.84
N ALA A 440 -18.31 -21.34 -6.12
CA ALA A 440 -18.33 -20.12 -5.33
C ALA A 440 -17.34 -20.24 -4.16
N VAL A 441 -16.88 -19.11 -3.62
CA VAL A 441 -16.22 -19.07 -2.31
C VAL A 441 -17.29 -18.94 -1.25
N LEU A 442 -17.38 -19.93 -0.37
CA LEU A 442 -18.28 -19.93 0.77
C LEU A 442 -17.51 -19.43 2.00
N THR A 443 -17.87 -18.29 2.56
CA THR A 443 -17.37 -17.82 3.86
C THR A 443 -18.47 -17.96 4.91
N VAL A 444 -18.21 -18.74 5.96
CA VAL A 444 -19.12 -18.84 7.11
C VAL A 444 -18.40 -18.35 8.37
N LYS A 445 -18.91 -17.26 8.96
CA LYS A 445 -18.45 -16.73 10.25
C LYS A 445 -19.37 -17.22 11.36
N GLN A 446 -18.81 -17.62 12.50
CA GLN A 446 -19.56 -18.16 13.64
C GLN A 446 -19.33 -17.34 14.91
N SER A 447 -20.38 -17.11 15.69
CA SER A 447 -20.36 -16.26 16.90
C SER A 447 -19.39 -16.75 17.99
N ARG A 448 -19.17 -18.07 18.08
CA ARG A 448 -18.20 -18.71 18.97
C ARG A 448 -17.23 -19.54 18.14
N ASN A 449 -15.93 -19.41 18.36
CA ASN A 449 -14.90 -20.12 17.59
C ASN A 449 -14.67 -21.59 18.03
N THR A 450 -15.70 -22.24 18.61
CA THR A 450 -15.65 -23.65 19.00
C THR A 450 -16.16 -24.55 17.87
N PRO A 451 -15.62 -25.77 17.70
CA PRO A 451 -16.19 -26.72 16.75
C PRO A 451 -17.67 -27.02 17.00
N PHE A 452 -18.35 -27.55 15.99
CA PHE A 452 -19.65 -28.19 16.11
C PHE A 452 -19.48 -29.61 16.66
N LEU A 453 -20.47 -30.11 17.39
CA LEU A 453 -20.48 -31.43 18.02
C LEU A 453 -20.71 -32.57 17.01
N GLN A 454 -21.24 -32.24 15.83
CA GLN A 454 -21.48 -33.13 14.71
C GLN A 454 -20.98 -32.46 13.42
N PRO A 455 -20.51 -33.22 12.44
CA PRO A 455 -20.02 -32.66 11.19
C PRO A 455 -21.19 -32.06 10.39
N VAL A 456 -21.04 -30.80 10.00
CA VAL A 456 -21.96 -30.09 9.12
C VAL A 456 -21.65 -30.49 7.68
N THR A 457 -22.68 -30.80 6.89
CA THR A 457 -22.53 -31.12 5.46
C THR A 457 -22.56 -29.82 4.66
N VAL A 458 -21.64 -29.67 3.71
CA VAL A 458 -21.49 -28.51 2.85
C VAL A 458 -21.54 -28.97 1.40
N THR A 459 -22.45 -28.39 0.62
CA THR A 459 -22.61 -28.65 -0.82
C THR A 459 -22.26 -27.38 -1.58
N LEU A 460 -21.27 -27.46 -2.47
CA LEU A 460 -20.82 -26.35 -3.31
C LEU A 460 -21.02 -26.69 -4.81
N PRO A 461 -21.74 -25.86 -5.58
CA PRO A 461 -21.89 -26.04 -7.01
C PRO A 461 -20.67 -25.52 -7.79
N TRP A 462 -20.46 -26.09 -8.98
CA TRP A 462 -19.52 -25.55 -9.96
C TRP A 462 -20.11 -24.31 -10.64
N MET A 463 -19.63 -23.13 -10.26
CA MET A 463 -20.07 -21.85 -10.86
C MET A 463 -19.49 -21.64 -12.26
N TRP A 464 -18.34 -22.25 -12.54
CA TRP A 464 -17.75 -22.28 -13.87
C TRP A 464 -16.95 -23.57 -14.07
N ARG A 465 -17.02 -24.13 -15.28
CA ARG A 465 -16.32 -25.37 -15.66
C ARG A 465 -16.04 -25.38 -17.16
N LYS A 466 -14.86 -25.84 -17.55
CA LYS A 466 -14.53 -26.21 -18.93
C LYS A 466 -14.95 -27.64 -19.20
N TYR A 467 -15.71 -27.82 -20.27
CA TYR A 467 -15.96 -29.13 -20.85
C TYR A 467 -14.88 -29.45 -21.90
N ALA A 468 -14.57 -30.74 -22.06
CA ALA A 468 -13.53 -31.30 -22.95
C ALA A 468 -12.06 -31.05 -22.57
N SER A 469 -11.50 -31.93 -21.73
CA SER A 469 -10.19 -32.54 -22.01
C SER A 469 -10.10 -33.94 -21.39
N LYS A 470 -9.39 -34.88 -22.02
CA LYS A 470 -9.09 -36.22 -21.46
C LYS A 470 -7.92 -36.17 -20.45
N GLN A 471 -7.70 -35.04 -19.79
CA GLN A 471 -6.60 -34.84 -18.86
C GLN A 471 -7.07 -35.14 -17.44
N GLN A 472 -6.17 -35.73 -16.64
CA GLN A 472 -6.40 -35.95 -15.22
C GLN A 472 -6.35 -34.58 -14.51
N VAL A 473 -7.52 -34.08 -14.09
CA VAL A 473 -7.66 -32.85 -13.32
C VAL A 473 -7.74 -33.18 -11.83
N ASN A 474 -7.08 -32.38 -11.00
CA ASN A 474 -7.14 -32.55 -9.55
C ASN A 474 -8.17 -31.58 -8.95
N THR A 475 -9.26 -32.11 -8.41
CA THR A 475 -10.17 -31.35 -7.54
C THR A 475 -9.48 -31.08 -6.21
N THR A 476 -9.33 -29.80 -5.87
CA THR A 476 -8.71 -29.35 -4.62
C THR A 476 -9.73 -28.52 -3.85
N LEU A 477 -10.05 -28.94 -2.62
CA LEU A 477 -10.77 -28.11 -1.66
C LEU A 477 -9.75 -27.24 -0.93
N MET A 478 -9.96 -25.93 -1.00
CA MET A 478 -9.12 -24.94 -0.33
C MET A 478 -9.87 -24.33 0.86
N HIS A 479 -9.13 -23.88 1.87
CA HIS A 479 -9.66 -23.11 2.98
C HIS A 479 -8.79 -21.90 3.32
N PHE A 480 -9.41 -20.80 3.75
CA PHE A 480 -8.72 -19.56 4.12
C PHE A 480 -8.49 -19.45 5.62
N GLN A 481 -7.24 -19.19 6.01
CA GLN A 481 -6.82 -18.92 7.38
C GLN A 481 -6.36 -17.46 7.50
N PRO A 482 -7.01 -16.60 8.32
CA PRO A 482 -6.72 -15.15 8.35
C PRO A 482 -5.23 -14.76 8.49
N ASN A 483 -4.46 -15.55 9.25
CA ASN A 483 -3.03 -15.31 9.51
C ASN A 483 -2.07 -16.15 8.65
N ARG A 484 -2.58 -16.98 7.73
CA ARG A 484 -1.76 -17.93 6.93
C ARG A 484 -2.13 -17.98 5.43
N GLY A 485 -3.20 -17.31 5.02
CA GLY A 485 -3.70 -17.32 3.64
C GLY A 485 -4.50 -18.58 3.31
N TRP A 486 -4.67 -18.85 2.02
CA TRP A 486 -5.29 -20.07 1.52
C TRP A 486 -4.37 -21.29 1.67
N ALA A 487 -4.95 -22.42 2.06
CA ALA A 487 -4.28 -23.72 2.14
C ALA A 487 -5.19 -24.85 1.61
N VAL A 488 -4.63 -26.03 1.36
CA VAL A 488 -5.41 -27.22 0.96
C VAL A 488 -6.09 -27.82 2.19
N PHE A 489 -7.41 -27.98 2.14
CA PHE A 489 -8.20 -28.62 3.20
C PHE A 489 -8.37 -30.11 2.90
N SER A 490 -7.80 -30.96 3.74
CA SER A 490 -7.95 -32.41 3.59
C SER A 490 -9.31 -32.87 4.12
N ALA A 491 -10.22 -33.17 3.19
CA ALA A 491 -11.53 -33.75 3.47
C ALA A 491 -11.90 -34.78 2.40
N HIS A 492 -12.79 -35.71 2.74
CA HIS A 492 -13.40 -36.60 1.75
C HIS A 492 -14.42 -35.82 0.92
N LEU A 493 -14.17 -35.72 -0.38
CA LEU A 493 -15.04 -35.04 -1.35
C LEU A 493 -15.93 -36.06 -2.05
N GLN A 494 -17.22 -35.77 -2.14
CA GLN A 494 -18.19 -36.51 -2.94
C GLN A 494 -18.58 -35.64 -4.14
N GLU A 495 -17.99 -35.93 -5.30
CA GLU A 495 -18.27 -35.22 -6.55
C GLU A 495 -19.49 -35.81 -7.25
N ALA A 496 -20.44 -34.95 -7.61
CA ALA A 496 -21.50 -35.18 -8.58
C ALA A 496 -21.27 -34.27 -9.81
N ASP A 497 -22.06 -34.42 -10.87
CA ASP A 497 -21.82 -33.75 -12.16
C ASP A 497 -21.74 -32.21 -12.06
N HIS A 498 -22.51 -31.63 -11.14
CA HIS A 498 -22.65 -30.17 -10.96
C HIS A 498 -22.27 -29.65 -9.57
N THR A 499 -22.07 -30.53 -8.58
CA THR A 499 -21.83 -30.17 -7.18
C THR A 499 -20.76 -31.05 -6.53
N VAL A 500 -20.10 -30.52 -5.51
CA VAL A 500 -19.21 -31.29 -4.64
C VAL A 500 -19.70 -31.15 -3.20
N THR A 501 -19.83 -32.27 -2.52
CA THR A 501 -20.25 -32.34 -1.12
C THR A 501 -19.06 -32.73 -0.23
N PHE A 502 -18.90 -32.06 0.90
CA PHE A 502 -17.93 -32.43 1.94
C PHE A 502 -18.51 -32.20 3.34
N LYS A 503 -17.75 -32.58 4.37
CA LYS A 503 -18.14 -32.42 5.77
C LYS A 503 -17.06 -31.70 6.58
N THR A 504 -17.48 -30.83 7.50
CA THR A 504 -16.56 -30.13 8.41
C THR A 504 -17.15 -29.96 9.81
N PHE A 505 -16.27 -29.83 10.81
CA PHE A 505 -16.63 -29.54 12.20
C PHE A 505 -16.42 -28.06 12.58
N HIS A 506 -15.83 -27.25 11.71
CA HIS A 506 -15.56 -25.84 11.92
C HIS A 506 -15.70 -25.10 10.60
N PHE A 507 -16.04 -23.81 10.64
CA PHE A 507 -16.18 -23.01 9.43
C PHE A 507 -15.06 -21.98 9.26
N GLN A 508 -14.67 -21.79 8.00
CA GLN A 508 -13.75 -20.79 7.48
C GLN A 508 -14.28 -20.34 6.10
N SER A 509 -13.47 -19.66 5.29
CA SER A 509 -13.78 -19.59 3.84
C SER A 509 -13.35 -20.89 3.16
N TYR A 510 -14.18 -21.42 2.28
CA TYR A 510 -13.95 -22.63 1.48
C TYR A 510 -14.09 -22.32 -0.01
N PHE A 511 -13.21 -22.90 -0.83
CA PHE A 511 -13.22 -22.71 -2.28
C PHE A 511 -12.77 -24.00 -2.98
N LEU A 512 -13.56 -24.53 -3.90
CA LEU A 512 -13.18 -25.67 -4.72
C LEU A 512 -12.67 -25.21 -6.07
N VAL A 513 -11.57 -25.83 -6.50
CA VAL A 513 -10.93 -25.56 -7.78
C VAL A 513 -10.49 -26.87 -8.43
N GLN A 514 -10.65 -26.97 -9.75
CA GLN A 514 -9.99 -28.01 -10.55
C GLN A 514 -8.84 -27.37 -11.32
N THR A 515 -7.63 -27.89 -11.13
CA THR A 515 -6.40 -27.38 -11.76
C THR A 515 -5.55 -28.52 -12.34
N LEU A 516 -4.60 -28.16 -13.20
CA LEU A 516 -3.56 -29.07 -13.74
C LEU A 516 -2.25 -29.02 -12.95
N ASN A 517 -2.08 -28.01 -12.07
CA ASN A 517 -0.89 -27.75 -11.25
C ASN A 517 -1.35 -27.31 -9.84
N ASP A 518 -0.40 -27.09 -8.92
CA ASP A 518 -0.70 -26.52 -7.58
C ASP A 518 -1.55 -25.24 -7.68
N ALA A 519 -2.65 -25.21 -6.93
CA ALA A 519 -3.65 -24.15 -6.95
C ALA A 519 -3.40 -23.05 -5.91
N VAL A 520 -2.65 -23.33 -4.83
CA VAL A 520 -2.59 -22.47 -3.63
C VAL A 520 -2.20 -21.03 -3.97
N HIS A 521 -1.09 -20.87 -4.68
CA HIS A 521 -0.56 -19.55 -5.03
C HIS A 521 -1.49 -18.75 -5.97
N PHE A 522 -2.18 -19.44 -6.88
CA PHE A 522 -3.11 -18.80 -7.82
C PHE A 522 -4.41 -18.37 -7.13
N VAL A 523 -4.92 -19.19 -6.20
CA VAL A 523 -6.14 -18.87 -5.42
C VAL A 523 -5.90 -17.69 -4.48
N GLU A 524 -4.76 -17.63 -3.79
CA GLU A 524 -4.40 -16.49 -2.93
C GLU A 524 -4.38 -15.17 -3.71
N LYS A 525 -3.81 -15.17 -4.93
CA LYS A 525 -3.78 -14.00 -5.83
C LYS A 525 -5.17 -13.62 -6.34
N ILE A 526 -5.97 -14.60 -6.79
CA ILE A 526 -7.34 -14.38 -7.25
C ILE A 526 -8.20 -13.78 -6.12
N TRP A 527 -8.12 -14.34 -4.92
CA TRP A 527 -8.91 -13.87 -3.78
C TRP A 527 -8.55 -12.45 -3.34
N LYS A 528 -7.24 -12.12 -3.30
CA LYS A 528 -6.78 -10.76 -2.98
C LYS A 528 -7.26 -9.73 -4.01
N GLY A 529 -7.08 -10.00 -5.30
CA GLY A 529 -7.58 -9.12 -6.36
C GLY A 529 -9.10 -9.00 -6.38
N TYR A 530 -9.83 -10.11 -6.12
CA TYR A 530 -11.28 -10.07 -5.98
C TYR A 530 -11.73 -9.24 -4.78
N ALA A 531 -10.99 -9.26 -3.66
CA ALA A 531 -11.34 -8.56 -2.45
C ALA A 531 -10.85 -7.10 -2.38
N GLU A 532 -9.96 -6.68 -3.28
CA GLU A 532 -9.24 -5.39 -3.20
C GLU A 532 -10.19 -4.19 -3.09
N ASP A 533 -11.26 -4.17 -3.88
CA ASP A 533 -12.25 -3.09 -4.02
C ASP A 533 -13.60 -3.36 -3.32
N LYS A 534 -13.64 -4.33 -2.39
CA LYS A 534 -14.88 -4.73 -1.70
C LYS A 534 -14.86 -4.37 -0.23
N VAL A 535 -15.99 -3.83 0.23
CA VAL A 535 -16.25 -3.50 1.63
C VAL A 535 -17.50 -4.21 2.13
N HIS A 536 -17.60 -4.35 3.44
CA HIS A 536 -18.83 -4.71 4.12
C HIS A 536 -19.41 -3.47 4.78
N LEU A 537 -20.61 -3.07 4.37
CA LEU A 537 -21.44 -2.14 5.14
C LEU A 537 -22.26 -2.95 6.14
N SER A 538 -22.14 -2.63 7.43
CA SER A 538 -22.87 -3.28 8.52
C SER A 538 -23.62 -2.24 9.36
N ILE A 539 -24.90 -2.48 9.63
CA ILE A 539 -25.68 -1.77 10.66
C ILE A 539 -26.00 -2.76 11.77
N ILE A 540 -25.49 -2.50 12.97
CA ILE A 540 -25.53 -3.41 14.11
C ILE A 540 -26.36 -2.74 15.22
N PRO A 541 -27.64 -3.11 15.38
CA PRO A 541 -28.54 -2.48 16.34
C PRO A 541 -28.33 -3.01 17.76
N ASN A 542 -28.40 -2.15 18.78
CA ASN A 542 -28.28 -2.51 20.19
C ASN A 542 -29.58 -2.14 20.94
N SER A 543 -30.41 -3.17 21.22
CA SER A 543 -31.68 -3.02 21.93
C SER A 543 -31.55 -2.59 23.40
N THR A 544 -30.37 -2.78 24.01
CA THR A 544 -30.11 -2.41 25.41
C THR A 544 -29.79 -0.92 25.53
N THR A 545 -28.91 -0.39 24.67
CA THR A 545 -28.49 1.03 24.73
C THR A 545 -29.30 1.96 23.82
N ARG A 546 -30.17 1.40 22.97
CA ARG A 546 -30.94 2.14 21.94
C ARG A 546 -30.03 2.83 20.91
N GLU A 547 -28.87 2.24 20.67
CA GLU A 547 -27.87 2.72 19.72
C GLU A 547 -27.82 1.80 18.50
N ILE A 548 -27.46 2.36 17.36
CA ILE A 548 -26.99 1.61 16.19
C ILE A 548 -25.50 1.86 16.03
N THR A 549 -24.73 0.82 15.70
CA THR A 549 -23.36 1.01 15.19
C THR A 549 -23.38 0.77 13.69
N MET A 550 -23.11 1.83 12.93
CA MET A 550 -22.83 1.73 11.50
C MET A 550 -21.32 1.53 11.29
N LEU A 551 -20.94 0.62 10.41
CA LEU A 551 -19.55 0.25 10.17
C LEU A 551 -19.32 -0.03 8.69
N CYS A 552 -18.19 0.45 8.15
CA CYS A 552 -17.66 0.04 6.84
C CYS A 552 -16.25 -0.54 7.02
N THR A 553 -16.07 -1.83 6.75
CA THR A 553 -14.76 -2.52 6.81
C THR A 553 -14.35 -3.04 5.44
N HIS A 554 -13.05 -3.20 5.20
CA HIS A 554 -12.55 -3.92 4.02
C HIS A 554 -12.99 -5.39 4.08
N LYS A 555 -13.28 -6.04 2.93
CA LYS A 555 -13.78 -7.44 2.88
C LYS A 555 -12.91 -8.42 3.68
N LEU A 556 -11.59 -8.21 3.70
CA LEU A 556 -10.63 -9.10 4.38
C LEU A 556 -10.46 -8.82 5.88
N GLN A 557 -11.03 -7.73 6.41
CA GLN A 557 -11.01 -7.40 7.84
C GLN A 557 -12.14 -8.11 8.59
N ASP A 558 -11.98 -8.35 9.90
CA ASP A 558 -13.07 -8.86 10.73
C ASP A 558 -13.72 -7.77 11.58
N GLN A 559 -15.05 -7.66 11.49
CA GLN A 559 -15.81 -6.64 12.23
C GLN A 559 -15.62 -6.75 13.75
N GLN A 560 -15.33 -7.96 14.27
CA GLN A 560 -15.06 -8.19 15.69
C GLN A 560 -13.68 -7.70 16.16
N GLU A 561 -12.79 -7.25 15.26
CA GLU A 561 -11.52 -6.60 15.64
C GLU A 561 -11.78 -5.17 16.15
N PHE A 562 -12.79 -4.48 15.60
CA PHE A 562 -13.12 -3.10 15.92
C PHE A 562 -13.94 -2.95 17.22
N PHE A 563 -14.87 -3.86 17.48
CA PHE A 563 -15.60 -3.95 18.75
C PHE A 563 -16.22 -5.34 18.96
N TYR A 564 -16.66 -5.65 20.19
CA TYR A 564 -17.38 -6.88 20.48
C TYR A 564 -18.84 -6.79 20.04
N ILE A 565 -19.33 -7.80 19.31
CA ILE A 565 -20.72 -7.90 18.84
C ILE A 565 -21.32 -9.16 19.48
N THR A 566 -22.43 -9.01 20.19
CA THR A 566 -23.13 -10.13 20.83
C THR A 566 -23.88 -11.01 19.83
N GLU A 567 -24.19 -12.25 20.21
CA GLU A 567 -25.01 -13.16 19.41
C GLU A 567 -26.38 -12.57 19.05
N GLU A 568 -27.02 -11.84 19.97
CA GLU A 568 -28.32 -11.21 19.70
C GLU A 568 -28.19 -10.08 18.67
N GLN A 569 -27.14 -9.28 18.73
CA GLN A 569 -26.88 -8.23 17.73
C GLN A 569 -26.58 -8.80 16.34
N LEU A 570 -25.91 -9.95 16.25
CA LEU A 570 -25.66 -10.63 14.98
C LEU A 570 -26.94 -11.15 14.31
N LYS A 571 -28.01 -11.46 15.06
CA LYS A 571 -29.30 -11.90 14.48
C LYS A 571 -30.02 -10.79 13.74
N HIS A 572 -29.90 -9.55 14.23
CA HIS A 572 -30.62 -8.38 13.73
C HIS A 572 -29.72 -7.41 12.95
N GLN A 573 -28.46 -7.79 12.67
CA GLN A 573 -27.58 -6.93 11.87
C GLN A 573 -28.07 -6.89 10.42
N PHE A 574 -28.05 -5.71 9.82
CA PHE A 574 -27.93 -5.60 8.36
C PHE A 574 -26.46 -5.72 8.01
N LYS A 575 -26.12 -6.53 6.99
CA LYS A 575 -24.78 -6.56 6.41
C LYS A 575 -24.86 -6.79 4.90
N GLN A 576 -24.16 -5.98 4.12
CA GLN A 576 -24.07 -6.14 2.67
C GLN A 576 -22.61 -6.02 2.21
N GLN A 577 -22.21 -6.84 1.25
CA GLN A 577 -21.01 -6.59 0.46
C GLN A 577 -21.29 -5.52 -0.60
N VAL A 578 -20.41 -4.52 -0.66
CA VAL A 578 -20.50 -3.40 -1.60
C VAL A 578 -19.16 -3.23 -2.30
N TYR A 579 -19.20 -3.10 -3.62
CA TYR A 579 -18.06 -2.70 -4.44
C TYR A 579 -17.85 -1.18 -4.31
N MET A 580 -16.63 -0.71 -4.03
CA MET A 580 -16.36 0.71 -3.78
C MET A 580 -14.96 1.11 -4.27
N LYS A 581 -14.88 2.07 -5.20
CA LYS A 581 -13.60 2.50 -5.81
C LYS A 581 -12.86 3.52 -4.95
N SER A 582 -11.57 3.69 -5.21
CA SER A 582 -10.76 4.75 -4.62
C SER A 582 -11.39 6.13 -4.84
N ASN A 583 -11.55 6.89 -3.76
CA ASN A 583 -12.23 8.19 -3.68
C ASN A 583 -13.78 8.19 -3.76
N GLU A 584 -14.44 7.04 -3.93
CA GLU A 584 -15.90 6.98 -3.77
C GLU A 584 -16.32 7.23 -2.31
N LYS A 585 -17.54 7.71 -2.14
CA LYS A 585 -18.16 7.97 -0.83
C LYS A 585 -19.58 7.45 -0.81
N ILE A 586 -19.97 6.85 0.30
CA ILE A 586 -21.35 6.40 0.54
C ILE A 586 -21.89 7.17 1.73
N LYS A 587 -22.93 7.99 1.50
CA LYS A 587 -23.66 8.67 2.57
C LYS A 587 -24.74 7.75 3.13
N ALA A 588 -24.96 7.80 4.43
CA ALA A 588 -26.05 7.09 5.09
C ALA A 588 -27.00 8.09 5.76
N MET A 589 -28.31 7.91 5.55
CA MET A 589 -29.35 8.79 6.08
C MET A 589 -30.56 7.97 6.53
N ILE A 590 -31.16 8.31 7.67
CA ILE A 590 -32.44 7.73 8.07
C ILE A 590 -33.55 8.37 7.21
N THR A 591 -34.46 7.55 6.67
CA THR A 591 -35.56 8.03 5.83
C THR A 591 -36.55 8.88 6.62
N GLU A 592 -37.24 9.81 5.94
CA GLU A 592 -38.24 10.68 6.59
C GLU A 592 -39.44 9.88 7.12
N GLU A 593 -39.81 8.79 6.44
CA GLU A 593 -40.88 7.85 6.81
C GLU A 593 -40.54 6.98 8.05
N SER A 594 -39.35 7.10 8.63
CA SER A 594 -38.95 6.33 9.81
C SER A 594 -39.53 6.92 11.11
N ASP A 595 -40.06 6.05 11.99
CA ASP A 595 -40.51 6.38 13.36
C ASP A 595 -39.38 6.89 14.29
N ILE A 596 -38.13 6.89 13.79
CA ILE A 596 -36.88 7.23 14.49
C ILE A 596 -36.10 8.35 13.82
N GLU A 597 -35.29 9.02 14.62
CA GLU A 597 -34.26 9.98 14.24
C GLU A 597 -32.96 9.70 15.03
N ILE A 598 -31.80 10.16 14.54
CA ILE A 598 -30.55 10.09 15.32
C ILE A 598 -30.48 11.29 16.26
N GLU A 599 -29.99 11.09 17.49
CA GLU A 599 -29.77 12.20 18.42
C GLU A 599 -28.84 13.26 17.80
N LYS A 600 -29.29 14.53 17.80
CA LYS A 600 -28.65 15.64 17.09
C LYS A 600 -27.17 15.87 17.44
N TYR A 601 -26.73 15.41 18.61
CA TYR A 601 -25.33 15.52 19.06
C TYR A 601 -24.43 14.41 18.51
N ASP A 602 -24.99 13.26 18.14
CA ASP A 602 -24.25 12.10 17.61
C ASP A 602 -24.00 12.21 16.09
N ILE A 603 -24.71 13.10 15.39
CA ILE A 603 -24.54 13.33 13.94
C ILE A 603 -23.25 14.14 13.68
N PRO A 604 -22.25 13.60 12.94
CA PRO A 604 -21.02 14.31 12.62
C PRO A 604 -21.26 15.59 11.79
N ARG A 605 -20.33 16.56 11.87
CA ARG A 605 -20.34 17.72 10.95
C ARG A 605 -20.12 17.21 9.52
N GLY A 606 -21.14 17.28 8.67
CA GLY A 606 -21.13 16.74 7.29
C GLY A 606 -22.02 15.50 7.10
N GLY A 607 -22.66 15.00 8.16
CA GLY A 607 -23.48 13.79 8.12
C GLY A 607 -22.65 12.51 8.20
N ILE A 608 -23.31 11.37 8.01
CA ILE A 608 -22.67 10.05 8.09
C ILE A 608 -22.19 9.67 6.69
N THR A 609 -20.87 9.56 6.53
CA THR A 609 -20.23 9.23 5.25
C THR A 609 -19.16 8.15 5.46
N PHE A 610 -19.20 7.10 4.64
CA PHE A 610 -18.14 6.09 4.55
C PHE A 610 -17.22 6.42 3.37
N TYR A 611 -15.93 6.17 3.56
CA TYR A 611 -14.86 6.45 2.60
C TYR A 611 -14.16 5.16 2.18
N PHE A 612 -13.58 5.13 0.98
CA PHE A 612 -12.73 4.04 0.52
C PHE A 612 -11.32 4.53 0.15
N PRO A 613 -10.23 3.85 0.60
CA PRO A 613 -10.21 2.66 1.45
C PRO A 613 -10.74 2.94 2.88
N PRO A 614 -11.29 1.94 3.59
CA PRO A 614 -11.88 2.17 4.91
C PRO A 614 -10.86 2.66 5.94
N ALA A 615 -11.01 3.92 6.36
CA ALA A 615 -10.22 4.50 7.45
C ALA A 615 -10.65 3.92 8.80
N THR A 616 -9.81 4.07 9.83
CA THR A 616 -10.16 3.73 11.22
C THR A 616 -11.41 4.45 11.73
N ALA A 617 -11.75 5.59 11.12
CA ALA A 617 -12.95 6.40 11.40
C ALA A 617 -14.21 6.00 10.61
N ASN A 618 -14.22 4.91 9.81
CA ASN A 618 -15.41 4.42 9.10
C ASN A 618 -16.45 3.72 10.03
N ARG A 619 -16.57 4.19 11.27
CA ARG A 619 -17.45 3.64 12.31
C ARG A 619 -18.19 4.77 13.01
N TYR A 620 -19.51 4.64 13.12
CA TYR A 620 -20.37 5.58 13.80
C TYR A 620 -21.24 4.83 14.79
N SER A 621 -21.23 5.22 16.07
CA SER A 621 -22.14 4.71 17.09
C SER A 621 -23.12 5.84 17.46
N LEU A 622 -24.41 5.61 17.25
CA LEU A 622 -25.42 6.65 17.14
C LEU A 622 -26.66 6.27 17.96
N ARG A 623 -27.13 7.14 18.85
CA ARG A 623 -28.37 6.94 19.61
C ARG A 623 -29.59 7.25 18.76
N LEU A 624 -30.62 6.43 18.95
CA LEU A 624 -31.93 6.61 18.33
C LEU A 624 -32.89 7.29 19.29
N LYS A 625 -33.54 8.35 18.79
CA LYS A 625 -34.69 9.01 19.40
C LYS A 625 -35.94 8.70 18.55
N LYS A 626 -37.11 8.64 19.19
CA LYS A 626 -38.39 8.55 18.46
C LYS A 626 -38.79 9.93 17.92
N ARG A 627 -39.41 9.95 16.74
CA ARG A 627 -40.18 11.11 16.27
C ARG A 627 -41.45 11.27 17.10
N GLU A 628 -41.99 12.48 17.16
CA GLU A 628 -43.18 12.80 17.98
C GLU A 628 -44.46 12.13 17.44
N GLU A 629 -44.49 11.83 16.14
CA GLU A 629 -45.61 11.23 15.41
C GLU A 629 -45.59 9.69 15.41
N ALA A 630 -44.61 9.07 16.08
CA ALA A 630 -44.35 7.63 16.01
C ALA A 630 -45.48 6.75 16.58
N SER A 631 -45.80 5.67 15.86
CA SER A 631 -47.05 4.91 16.00
C SER A 631 -47.20 4.08 17.28
N GLU A 632 -46.15 3.35 17.68
CA GLU A 632 -46.16 2.45 18.87
C GLU A 632 -45.18 2.96 19.94
N LYS A 633 -45.59 2.99 21.22
CA LYS A 633 -44.69 3.36 22.32
C LYS A 633 -43.62 2.27 22.52
N GLY A 634 -42.36 2.69 22.53
CA GLY A 634 -41.21 1.83 22.82
C GLY A 634 -40.57 1.14 21.60
N VAL A 635 -41.28 0.86 20.51
CA VAL A 635 -40.68 0.19 19.33
C VAL A 635 -39.97 1.19 18.42
N TYR A 636 -38.68 1.00 18.18
CA TYR A 636 -37.85 1.83 17.31
C TYR A 636 -37.75 1.16 15.94
N GLU A 637 -38.51 1.66 14.97
CA GLU A 637 -38.57 1.15 13.60
C GLU A 637 -38.18 2.24 12.60
N GLY A 638 -37.43 1.86 11.56
CA GLY A 638 -37.03 2.79 10.51
C GLY A 638 -36.14 2.16 9.44
N SER A 639 -35.65 2.99 8.54
CA SER A 639 -34.83 2.57 7.40
C SER A 639 -33.66 3.53 7.21
N ILE A 640 -32.47 2.99 6.97
CA ILE A 640 -31.31 3.76 6.51
C ILE A 640 -31.17 3.57 5.00
N GLN A 641 -31.22 4.68 4.27
CA GLN A 641 -30.85 4.75 2.86
C GLN A 641 -29.35 5.02 2.71
N PHE A 642 -28.75 4.45 1.67
CA PHE A 642 -27.35 4.64 1.31
C PHE A 642 -27.21 5.22 -0.10
N ASP A 643 -26.64 6.43 -0.19
CA ASP A 643 -26.43 7.11 -1.48
C ASP A 643 -24.94 7.13 -1.86
N ARG A 644 -24.62 6.66 -3.07
CA ARG A 644 -23.29 6.85 -3.68
C ARG A 644 -23.13 8.30 -4.13
N VAL A 645 -22.01 8.91 -3.77
CA VAL A 645 -21.65 10.27 -4.16
C VAL A 645 -20.43 10.23 -5.09
N GLN A 646 -20.61 10.67 -6.34
CA GLN A 646 -19.51 10.79 -7.29
C GLN A 646 -18.64 12.04 -7.01
N SER A 647 -17.47 12.13 -7.65
CA SER A 647 -16.47 13.17 -7.42
C SER A 647 -16.91 14.58 -7.85
N ASP A 648 -17.95 14.69 -8.68
CA ASP A 648 -18.61 15.93 -9.10
C ASP A 648 -19.72 16.40 -8.12
N GLY A 649 -20.05 15.58 -7.12
CA GLY A 649 -21.12 15.84 -6.16
C GLY A 649 -22.52 15.39 -6.59
N HIS A 650 -22.67 14.79 -7.78
CA HIS A 650 -23.95 14.24 -8.23
C HIS A 650 -24.16 12.81 -7.72
N THR A 651 -25.43 12.48 -7.43
CA THR A 651 -25.88 11.13 -7.08
C THR A 651 -26.28 10.38 -8.34
N SER A 652 -25.51 9.35 -8.71
CA SER A 652 -25.83 8.46 -9.82
C SER A 652 -26.63 7.26 -9.35
N ALA A 653 -27.71 6.90 -10.06
CA ALA A 653 -28.23 5.54 -10.00
C ALA A 653 -27.17 4.60 -10.60
N GLY A 654 -26.55 3.79 -9.75
CA GLY A 654 -25.55 2.81 -10.17
C GLY A 654 -26.17 1.68 -11.00
N THR A 655 -25.32 0.85 -11.58
CA THR A 655 -25.72 -0.45 -12.15
C THR A 655 -26.33 -1.35 -11.08
N MET A 656 -27.05 -2.42 -11.47
CA MET A 656 -27.65 -3.36 -10.49
C MET A 656 -26.62 -3.97 -9.52
N GLU A 657 -25.37 -4.15 -9.97
CA GLU A 657 -24.25 -4.66 -9.16
C GLU A 657 -23.73 -3.62 -8.14
N GLU A 658 -23.97 -2.34 -8.39
CA GLU A 658 -23.55 -1.21 -7.54
C GLU A 658 -24.62 -0.78 -6.52
N ALA A 659 -25.82 -1.38 -6.59
CA ALA A 659 -26.94 -1.09 -5.71
C ALA A 659 -26.61 -1.36 -4.23
N ILE A 660 -27.15 -0.53 -3.34
CA ILE A 660 -27.04 -0.71 -1.89
C ILE A 660 -28.47 -0.78 -1.36
N ASN A 661 -28.80 -1.87 -0.68
CA ASN A 661 -30.11 -2.09 -0.10
C ASN A 661 -30.28 -1.18 1.12
N ASN A 662 -31.49 -0.65 1.30
CA ASN A 662 -31.81 0.10 2.52
C ASN A 662 -31.75 -0.85 3.73
N ALA A 663 -31.09 -0.42 4.81
CA ALA A 663 -30.99 -1.20 6.04
C ALA A 663 -32.20 -0.91 6.93
N LEU A 664 -33.09 -1.90 7.08
CA LEU A 664 -34.19 -1.83 8.03
C LEU A 664 -33.65 -1.93 9.47
N ILE A 665 -34.08 -1.01 10.33
CA ILE A 665 -33.86 -1.03 11.76
C ILE A 665 -35.16 -1.47 12.42
N TYR A 666 -35.08 -2.52 13.23
CA TYR A 666 -36.15 -2.87 14.16
C TYR A 666 -35.56 -3.13 15.55
N LEU A 667 -36.04 -2.37 16.53
CA LEU A 667 -35.56 -2.41 17.91
C LEU A 667 -36.73 -2.32 18.88
N ARG A 668 -37.10 -3.45 19.48
CA ARG A 668 -38.02 -3.50 20.62
C ARG A 668 -37.19 -3.60 21.92
N PRO A 669 -37.14 -2.55 22.77
CA PRO A 669 -36.52 -2.62 24.09
C PRO A 669 -37.15 -3.74 24.91
N ARG A 670 -36.34 -4.43 25.71
CA ARG A 670 -36.83 -5.45 26.63
C ARG A 670 -37.73 -4.78 27.67
N SER A 671 -39.03 -5.07 27.62
CA SER A 671 -40.06 -4.36 28.39
C SER A 671 -39.84 -4.44 29.90
N GLU A 672 -40.31 -3.41 30.60
CA GLU A 672 -40.48 -3.30 32.06
C GLU A 672 -41.57 -4.28 32.58
N ALA A 673 -41.45 -5.56 32.23
CA ALA A 673 -42.43 -6.61 32.48
C ALA A 673 -42.03 -7.51 33.67
N MET A 674 -41.61 -6.91 34.79
CA MET A 674 -41.54 -7.54 36.11
C MET A 674 -41.86 -6.53 37.21
N ALA A 675 -43.00 -5.87 37.11
CA ALA A 675 -43.65 -5.17 38.22
C ALA A 675 -45.09 -5.68 38.34
N HIS A 676 -45.39 -6.28 39.50
CA HIS A 676 -46.66 -6.90 39.93
C HIS A 676 -46.94 -8.36 39.53
N THR A 677 -47.08 -9.20 40.58
CA THR A 677 -47.63 -10.57 40.63
C THR A 677 -46.82 -11.67 39.90
N ASP A 678 -46.62 -12.88 40.45
CA ASP A 678 -47.18 -13.49 41.66
C ASP A 678 -46.13 -14.36 42.40
N ASP A 679 -46.35 -14.63 43.68
CA ASP A 679 -45.37 -15.22 44.61
C ASP A 679 -45.57 -16.73 44.76
N SER A 680 -45.00 -17.54 43.86
CA SER A 680 -44.53 -18.92 44.12
C SER A 680 -44.05 -19.67 42.86
N LEU A 681 -42.73 -19.96 42.76
CA LEU A 681 -42.16 -21.23 42.25
C LEU A 681 -40.62 -21.17 42.12
N SER A 682 -39.96 -21.77 43.11
CA SER A 682 -38.63 -22.42 43.05
C SER A 682 -37.56 -21.90 42.06
N SER A 683 -36.58 -21.16 42.61
CA SER A 683 -35.14 -21.46 42.46
C SER A 683 -34.63 -22.05 41.12
N LYS A 684 -34.23 -21.17 40.20
CA LYS A 684 -32.94 -21.27 39.47
C LYS A 684 -32.65 -19.91 38.85
N GLY A 685 -31.62 -19.22 39.36
CA GLY A 685 -31.27 -17.89 38.88
C GLY A 685 -30.80 -17.94 37.42
N LEU A 686 -31.53 -17.28 36.53
CA LEU A 686 -30.92 -16.75 35.31
C LEU A 686 -30.06 -15.57 35.74
N ALA A 687 -28.79 -15.58 35.33
CA ALA A 687 -27.89 -14.46 35.56
C ALA A 687 -28.46 -13.18 34.91
N PRO A 688 -28.24 -12.00 35.51
CA PRO A 688 -28.57 -10.74 34.85
C PRO A 688 -27.84 -10.65 33.51
N ALA A 689 -28.41 -9.90 32.55
CA ALA A 689 -27.79 -9.66 31.26
C ALA A 689 -26.34 -9.21 31.46
N PHE A 690 -25.40 -9.89 30.78
CA PHE A 690 -23.97 -9.73 31.00
C PHE A 690 -23.51 -8.37 30.42
N ILE A 691 -23.68 -7.31 31.22
CA ILE A 691 -22.89 -6.09 31.11
C ILE A 691 -21.44 -6.54 31.28
N ASP A 692 -20.58 -6.31 30.28
CA ASP A 692 -19.16 -6.67 30.41
C ASP A 692 -18.57 -5.89 31.60
N PRO A 693 -18.14 -6.56 32.68
CA PRO A 693 -17.58 -5.87 33.86
C PRO A 693 -16.27 -5.13 33.55
N HIS A 694 -15.67 -5.38 32.38
CA HIS A 694 -14.36 -4.87 31.97
C HIS A 694 -14.44 -3.72 30.96
N ASP A 695 -15.64 -3.27 30.55
CA ASP A 695 -15.77 -2.15 29.63
C ASP A 695 -15.32 -0.84 30.29
N VAL A 696 -14.15 -0.35 29.86
CA VAL A 696 -13.48 0.83 30.43
C VAL A 696 -14.37 2.09 30.44
N ALA A 697 -15.35 2.20 29.53
CA ALA A 697 -16.24 3.35 29.46
C ALA A 697 -17.09 3.56 30.72
N GLN A 698 -17.37 2.51 31.50
CA GLN A 698 -18.10 2.62 32.78
C GLN A 698 -17.38 3.50 33.81
N ASN A 699 -16.06 3.72 33.61
CA ASN A 699 -15.23 4.52 34.48
C ASN A 699 -15.01 5.96 34.00
N PHE A 700 -15.46 6.32 32.80
CA PHE A 700 -15.16 7.63 32.21
C PHE A 700 -15.73 8.81 33.01
N ASP A 701 -16.94 8.69 33.56
CA ASP A 701 -17.51 9.76 34.39
C ASP A 701 -16.76 10.00 35.70
N LYS A 702 -16.05 9.00 36.24
CA LYS A 702 -15.13 9.19 37.38
C LYS A 702 -13.89 9.96 36.92
N VAL A 703 -13.27 9.51 35.83
CA VAL A 703 -12.04 10.11 35.28
C VAL A 703 -12.26 11.57 34.88
N VAL A 704 -13.33 11.86 34.14
CA VAL A 704 -13.66 13.22 33.67
C VAL A 704 -13.78 14.19 34.84
N LYS A 705 -14.50 13.82 35.91
CA LYS A 705 -14.71 14.67 37.10
C LYS A 705 -13.41 15.05 37.80
N SER A 706 -12.43 14.16 37.81
CA SER A 706 -11.18 14.35 38.57
C SER A 706 -10.01 14.87 37.73
N VAL A 707 -9.97 14.55 36.43
CA VAL A 707 -8.88 14.97 35.52
C VAL A 707 -9.12 16.38 34.96
N GLY A 708 -10.37 16.75 34.67
CA GLY A 708 -10.76 18.11 34.28
C GLY A 708 -9.80 18.76 33.28
N THR A 709 -9.09 19.82 33.72
CA THR A 709 -8.16 20.62 32.90
C THR A 709 -6.93 19.86 32.39
N SER A 710 -6.52 18.76 33.02
CA SER A 710 -5.35 17.95 32.60
C SER A 710 -5.65 16.96 31.47
N TRP A 711 -6.83 17.04 30.86
CA TRP A 711 -7.29 16.09 29.84
C TRP A 711 -6.39 15.99 28.60
N LYS A 712 -5.67 17.06 28.23
CA LYS A 712 -4.74 17.08 27.10
C LYS A 712 -3.56 16.14 27.33
N GLU A 713 -3.00 16.18 28.54
CA GLU A 713 -1.90 15.30 28.94
C GLU A 713 -2.38 13.85 29.02
N LEU A 714 -3.56 13.61 29.60
CA LEU A 714 -4.18 12.28 29.60
C LEU A 714 -4.37 11.74 28.18
N ALA A 715 -4.92 12.56 27.26
CA ALA A 715 -5.16 12.17 25.87
C ALA A 715 -3.86 11.77 25.15
N LEU A 716 -2.79 12.56 25.31
CA LEU A 716 -1.47 12.24 24.75
C LEU A 716 -0.88 10.97 25.36
N LYS A 717 -1.02 10.75 26.67
CA LYS A 717 -0.58 9.51 27.35
C LYS A 717 -1.37 8.28 26.93
N LEU A 718 -2.65 8.45 26.61
CA LEU A 718 -3.51 7.42 26.02
C LEU A 718 -3.22 7.18 24.52
N GLY A 719 -2.30 7.93 23.92
CA GLY A 719 -1.83 7.73 22.55
C GLY A 719 -2.62 8.47 21.47
N LEU A 720 -3.42 9.49 21.81
CA LEU A 720 -3.95 10.41 20.80
C LEU A 720 -2.82 11.27 20.23
N SER A 721 -2.91 11.59 18.94
CA SER A 721 -1.95 12.49 18.30
C SER A 721 -2.14 13.94 18.77
N TYR A 722 -1.11 14.76 18.62
CA TYR A 722 -1.16 16.17 19.00
C TYR A 722 -2.22 16.93 18.19
N GLU A 723 -2.42 16.58 16.92
CA GLU A 723 -3.44 17.12 16.03
C GLU A 723 -4.85 16.76 16.52
N ALA A 724 -5.07 15.50 16.95
CA ALA A 724 -6.35 15.08 17.52
C ALA A 724 -6.67 15.87 18.81
N VAL A 725 -5.69 16.07 19.69
CA VAL A 725 -5.84 16.88 20.91
C VAL A 725 -6.10 18.35 20.57
N GLN A 726 -5.43 18.93 19.57
CA GLN A 726 -5.71 20.29 19.10
C GLN A 726 -7.12 20.43 18.50
N VAL A 727 -7.60 19.44 17.73
CA VAL A 727 -8.95 19.42 17.16
C VAL A 727 -10.01 19.42 18.27
N ILE A 728 -9.83 18.61 19.33
CA ILE A 728 -10.73 18.59 20.50
C ILE A 728 -10.66 19.94 21.24
N ASP A 729 -9.46 20.51 21.41
CA ASP A 729 -9.28 21.76 22.15
C ASP A 729 -9.88 22.98 21.45
N GLN A 730 -9.76 23.04 20.12
CA GLN A 730 -10.32 24.09 19.27
C GLN A 730 -11.81 23.85 18.93
N ASN A 731 -12.41 22.74 19.36
CA ASN A 731 -13.80 22.43 19.08
C ASN A 731 -14.75 23.30 19.92
N VAL A 732 -15.13 24.45 19.38
CA VAL A 732 -16.12 25.41 19.92
C VAL A 732 -17.51 24.84 20.28
N LYS A 733 -17.77 23.55 20.03
CA LYS A 733 -18.98 22.86 20.53
C LYS A 733 -18.82 22.27 21.94
N LEU A 734 -17.59 22.00 22.39
CA LEU A 734 -17.31 21.44 23.70
C LEU A 734 -17.18 22.60 24.69
N LYS A 735 -18.05 22.62 25.71
CA LYS A 735 -18.30 23.84 26.50
C LYS A 735 -17.21 24.14 27.52
N ASP A 736 -16.57 23.08 28.00
CA ASP A 736 -15.57 23.12 29.04
C ASP A 736 -14.56 21.96 28.86
N ASP A 737 -13.55 21.92 29.74
CA ASP A 737 -12.54 20.87 29.73
C ASP A 737 -13.08 19.49 30.16
N PHE A 738 -14.25 19.41 30.81
CA PHE A 738 -14.89 18.13 31.14
C PHE A 738 -15.51 17.48 29.91
N ASP A 739 -16.19 18.28 29.06
CA ASP A 739 -16.68 17.85 27.75
C ASP A 739 -15.52 17.42 26.84
N LYS A 740 -14.42 18.18 26.82
CA LYS A 740 -13.19 17.84 26.09
C LYS A 740 -12.52 16.56 26.59
N CYS A 741 -12.43 16.37 27.91
CA CYS A 741 -11.92 15.15 28.52
C CYS A 741 -12.76 13.93 28.14
N ARG A 742 -14.09 14.07 28.17
CA ARG A 742 -15.03 13.01 27.80
C ARG A 742 -14.87 12.62 26.34
N ASP A 743 -14.82 13.61 25.44
CA ASP A 743 -14.61 13.39 24.00
C ASP A 743 -13.28 12.67 23.74
N ALA A 744 -12.18 13.11 24.37
CA ALA A 744 -10.87 12.47 24.25
C ALA A 744 -10.86 11.00 24.71
N LEU A 745 -11.53 10.68 25.83
CA LEU A 745 -11.65 9.30 26.33
C LEU A 745 -12.49 8.42 25.41
N TYR A 746 -13.58 8.95 24.83
CA TYR A 746 -14.38 8.22 23.85
C TYR A 746 -13.62 8.03 22.53
N GLN A 747 -12.90 9.04 22.02
CA GLN A 747 -12.05 8.90 20.85
C GLN A 747 -10.92 7.87 21.08
N TRP A 748 -10.27 7.90 22.25
CA TRP A 748 -9.28 6.88 22.63
C TRP A 748 -9.85 5.46 22.56
N ARG A 749 -11.04 5.24 23.16
CA ARG A 749 -11.74 3.94 23.15
C ARG A 749 -12.17 3.53 21.75
N GLN A 750 -12.61 4.47 20.92
CA GLN A 750 -13.00 4.22 19.53
C GLN A 750 -11.79 3.81 18.67
N ILE A 751 -10.64 4.47 18.82
CA ILE A 751 -9.40 4.16 18.10
C ILE A 751 -8.83 2.81 18.51
N ASN A 752 -8.84 2.48 19.81
CA ASN A 752 -8.15 1.31 20.34
C ASN A 752 -9.02 0.05 20.50
N GLY A 753 -10.35 0.18 20.46
CA GLY A 753 -11.28 -0.95 20.53
C GLY A 753 -11.02 -1.84 21.74
N LYS A 754 -10.81 -3.14 21.52
CA LYS A 754 -10.49 -4.13 22.59
C LYS A 754 -9.16 -3.86 23.32
N LYS A 755 -8.28 -2.99 22.81
CA LYS A 755 -7.03 -2.58 23.48
C LYS A 755 -7.21 -1.41 24.45
N ALA A 756 -8.38 -0.76 24.45
CA ALA A 756 -8.73 0.27 25.43
C ALA A 756 -9.11 -0.38 26.77
N THR A 757 -8.12 -0.89 27.51
CA THR A 757 -8.34 -1.57 28.79
C THR A 757 -8.26 -0.61 29.98
N LEU A 758 -8.86 -1.00 31.10
CA LEU A 758 -8.76 -0.27 32.36
C LEU A 758 -7.31 -0.10 32.84
N GLU A 759 -6.44 -1.06 32.53
CA GLU A 759 -5.04 -1.07 32.91
C GLU A 759 -4.22 -0.02 32.15
N VAL A 760 -4.48 0.16 30.84
CA VAL A 760 -3.89 1.24 30.04
C VAL A 760 -4.35 2.61 30.53
N LEU A 761 -5.63 2.73 30.92
CA LEU A 761 -6.16 3.97 31.50
C LEU A 761 -5.52 4.29 32.86
N LYS A 762 -5.32 3.27 33.71
CA LYS A 762 -4.63 3.41 35.01
C LYS A 762 -3.17 3.81 34.86
N ASP A 763 -2.45 3.23 33.90
CA ASP A 763 -1.05 3.61 33.63
C ASP A 763 -0.97 5.06 33.13
N ALA A 764 -1.81 5.46 32.17
CA ALA A 764 -1.87 6.84 31.67
C ALA A 764 -2.20 7.86 32.78
N LEU A 765 -3.12 7.53 33.70
CA LEU A 765 -3.41 8.34 34.89
C LEU A 765 -2.21 8.43 35.84
N SER A 766 -1.47 7.33 36.02
CA SER A 766 -0.24 7.31 36.83
C SER A 766 0.86 8.18 36.22
N GLN A 767 0.94 8.27 34.89
CA GLN A 767 1.91 9.09 34.16
C GLN A 767 1.61 10.60 34.15
N ILE A 768 0.46 11.02 34.67
CA ILE A 768 0.08 12.44 34.87
C ILE A 768 -0.18 12.75 36.36
N ASP A 769 0.43 11.97 37.25
CA ASP A 769 0.34 12.08 38.72
C ASP A 769 -1.08 11.97 39.33
N MET A 770 -2.08 11.53 38.55
CA MET A 770 -3.48 11.32 38.99
C MET A 770 -3.68 9.99 39.75
N ASN A 771 -2.75 9.69 40.66
CA ASN A 771 -2.69 8.44 41.42
C ASN A 771 -3.97 8.20 42.26
N SER A 772 -4.57 9.25 42.83
CA SER A 772 -5.86 9.15 43.57
C SER A 772 -6.98 8.58 42.70
N VAL A 773 -7.05 9.00 41.43
CA VAL A 773 -8.08 8.54 40.50
C VAL A 773 -7.79 7.11 40.05
N ARG A 774 -6.53 6.81 39.75
CA ARG A 774 -6.05 5.46 39.40
C ARG A 774 -6.43 4.42 40.46
N ASP A 775 -6.34 4.79 41.74
CA ASP A 775 -6.59 3.90 42.87
C ASP A 775 -8.09 3.78 43.25
N GLU A 776 -8.96 4.66 42.72
CA GLU A 776 -10.43 4.57 42.79
C GLU A 776 -11.09 3.83 41.61
N LEU A 777 -10.30 3.55 40.56
CA LEU A 777 -10.63 2.71 39.42
C LEU A 777 -10.25 1.24 39.68
#